data_AF-I3Z1Y8-F1
#
_entry.id   AF-I3Z1Y8-F1
#
_cell.length_a   1.000
_cell.length_b   1.000
_cell.length_c   1.000
_cell.angle_alpha   90.00
_cell.angle_beta   90.00
_cell.angle_gamma   90.00
#
_symmetry.space_group_name_H-M   'P 1'
#
loop_
_entity.id
_entity.type
_entity.pdbx_description
1 polymer ?
#
loop_
_entity_poly.entity_id
_entity_poly.type
_entity_poly.pdbx_seq_one_letter_code
_entity_poly.pdbx_strand_id
1 'polypeptide(L)'
;MNIKFYLSFIVGIFVFLVFSGEVLGQTFTSNQNGNWNTAGIWTRSNPFGCGALRNAPPSTSDYAAACRVDVNINHEVFYNQPNVEFGSGYFRTLNVNGINGKLTFQENVTFNTAGSSLPAPNNVIFNVNNGGELNVPNGTLSVNRGGVINITGNSTVIVRDLILVSNNATINVEEGSKLIILNTTTINSNTTLNVNGEFLTRDLIFGSGGNLNAMNNSFVRVSNNVNLSNGLFNASGNTDIRVANNFLQSGGGSYNGSGNSYIQVNGNHNVSSNNPVNLSNTSKFYVVGERTGSMGGNIGSQACYRTNSINPSGCSQNCTVTQSINDGEAVIITYFCDGTWTPPQGLSEYQVLIVGGGGAGGRTNSGNSNKAGGGGGGGAVVFQTVSIPSGIPAGQSYNITIGAGGNGASTVPAQRNGQQSTFNNGNNFIAGGGGGGGLSNVQNGLSGINNSSGGGAGAQGNNQSGNGASGNGNGNLGGNSSSSGNSDNQYGGGGGGANAAGVNGDGNRNGGSGIMNPISGIETDYAAGGGGGAGGNNNSGNGGIGGGGNGGNANNTAQNGAVNTGSGGGGAGGNNRSGGNGGSGIVIIRYEIFRILPVELLEFNASFTPQNRTSTISWATGKEWENSHFEIERAIDNVKSFEKIGEVEGVGYSDDVEEYSFIDEKLPLLGGMAYYRLKQVDFSGSFSYSDVVGVRIPPMNITKGVWRAFPNPTSGESFNLELINNREYNNEELSIRLVTSLANHKPVEGKDLKEISHKIADLLRKSPHGVYILEVNWGQKIEYIKILKK
;
A
#
# COMPACT_ATOMS: atom_id res chain seq x y z
N MET A 1 67.24 -44.02 30.58
CA MET A 1 67.55 -42.87 29.71
C MET A 1 66.90 -43.13 28.36
N ASN A 2 66.04 -42.19 27.94
CA ASN A 2 65.41 -42.05 26.62
C ASN A 2 64.39 -43.10 26.13
N ILE A 3 63.16 -42.59 26.04
CA ILE A 3 61.98 -43.06 25.32
C ILE A 3 62.20 -42.94 23.81
N LYS A 4 61.79 -43.95 23.03
CA LYS A 4 61.11 -43.85 21.72
C LYS A 4 60.58 -45.23 21.24
N PHE A 5 59.26 -45.30 20.97
CA PHE A 5 58.50 -46.03 19.92
C PHE A 5 58.81 -47.53 19.61
N TYR A 6 57.90 -48.47 19.33
CA TYR A 6 56.52 -48.46 18.77
C TYR A 6 55.81 -49.83 19.03
N LEU A 7 54.48 -49.78 19.17
CA LEU A 7 53.43 -50.71 18.69
C LEU A 7 53.31 -52.17 19.22
N SER A 8 52.17 -52.46 19.88
CA SER A 8 51.21 -53.51 19.44
C SER A 8 49.87 -53.46 20.20
N PHE A 9 48.82 -53.22 19.41
CA PHE A 9 47.42 -53.69 19.47
C PHE A 9 46.82 -54.27 20.78
N ILE A 10 45.71 -53.67 21.23
CA ILE A 10 44.36 -54.29 21.35
C ILE A 10 43.35 -53.15 21.58
N VAL A 11 42.42 -52.97 20.65
CA VAL A 11 41.27 -52.07 20.75
C VAL A 11 40.04 -52.93 21.06
N GLY A 12 39.46 -52.76 22.24
CA GLY A 12 38.11 -53.22 22.56
C GLY A 12 37.10 -52.14 22.19
N ILE A 13 36.35 -52.34 21.12
CA ILE A 13 35.21 -51.50 20.73
C ILE A 13 34.03 -51.87 21.63
N PHE A 14 33.66 -50.99 22.56
CA PHE A 14 32.31 -50.96 23.14
C PHE A 14 31.43 -50.10 22.23
N VAL A 15 30.54 -50.75 21.48
CA VAL A 15 29.46 -50.08 20.75
C VAL A 15 28.43 -49.62 21.79
N PHE A 16 28.45 -48.35 22.17
CA PHE A 16 27.26 -47.70 22.72
C PHE A 16 26.37 -47.29 21.54
N LEU A 17 25.32 -48.08 21.29
CA LEU A 17 24.20 -47.70 20.45
C LEU A 17 23.52 -46.48 21.09
N VAL A 18 23.82 -45.29 20.58
CA VAL A 18 22.95 -44.12 20.77
C VAL A 18 21.74 -44.35 19.88
N PHE A 19 20.67 -44.92 20.44
CA PHE A 19 19.35 -44.81 19.82
C PHE A 19 18.95 -43.33 19.83
N SER A 20 19.01 -42.68 18.68
CA SER A 20 18.20 -41.49 18.41
C SER A 20 16.75 -41.92 18.53
N GLY A 21 16.08 -41.59 19.65
CA GLY A 21 14.65 -41.87 19.78
C GLY A 21 13.90 -41.14 18.68
N GLU A 22 13.27 -41.88 17.76
CA GLU A 22 12.31 -41.31 16.82
C GLU A 22 11.17 -40.68 17.62
N VAL A 23 10.93 -39.39 17.39
CA VAL A 23 9.81 -38.69 18.01
C VAL A 23 8.53 -39.17 17.34
N LEU A 24 7.71 -39.92 18.07
CA LEU A 24 6.42 -40.41 17.61
C LEU A 24 5.48 -39.22 17.34
N GLY A 25 4.83 -39.19 16.16
CA GLY A 25 3.95 -38.07 15.79
C GLY A 25 3.07 -38.37 14.58
N GLN A 26 1.94 -37.66 14.50
CA GLN A 26 0.83 -37.85 13.56
C GLN A 26 0.45 -36.52 12.92
N THR A 27 0.16 -36.55 11.62
CA THR A 27 -0.31 -35.38 10.88
C THR A 27 -1.74 -35.58 10.38
N PHE A 28 -2.60 -34.60 10.59
CA PHE A 28 -3.95 -34.52 10.02
C PHE A 28 -3.97 -33.46 8.93
N THR A 29 -4.50 -33.78 7.75
CA THR A 29 -4.64 -32.83 6.64
C THR A 29 -6.09 -32.83 6.15
N SER A 30 -6.73 -31.66 6.11
CA SER A 30 -8.11 -31.54 5.62
C SER A 30 -8.17 -31.85 4.12
N ASN A 31 -9.05 -32.75 3.68
CA ASN A 31 -9.20 -33.15 2.28
C ASN A 31 -10.49 -32.61 1.60
N GLN A 32 -11.38 -31.98 2.37
CA GLN A 32 -12.60 -31.34 1.90
C GLN A 32 -13.14 -30.37 2.95
N ASN A 33 -14.12 -29.55 2.58
CA ASN A 33 -14.77 -28.63 3.51
C ASN A 33 -15.59 -29.39 4.56
N GLY A 34 -15.68 -28.87 5.79
CA GLY A 34 -16.61 -29.39 6.79
C GLY A 34 -16.27 -29.05 8.24
N ASN A 35 -16.85 -29.81 9.17
CA ASN A 35 -16.68 -29.56 10.61
C ASN A 35 -15.45 -30.29 11.16
N TRP A 36 -14.70 -29.64 12.05
CA TRP A 36 -13.46 -30.16 12.65
C TRP A 36 -13.60 -31.58 13.22
N ASN A 37 -14.72 -31.87 13.89
CA ASN A 37 -14.95 -33.17 14.53
C ASN A 37 -15.44 -34.26 13.58
N THR A 38 -15.64 -33.97 12.29
CA THR A 38 -16.12 -34.93 11.29
C THR A 38 -14.97 -35.78 10.76
N ALA A 39 -14.97 -37.07 11.09
CA ALA A 39 -13.95 -38.03 10.67
C ALA A 39 -13.57 -37.99 9.17
N GLY A 40 -14.57 -37.83 8.31
CA GLY A 40 -14.42 -37.92 6.86
C GLY A 40 -13.68 -36.76 6.20
N ILE A 41 -13.43 -35.65 6.90
CA ILE A 41 -12.73 -34.49 6.32
C ILE A 41 -11.21 -34.55 6.47
N TRP A 42 -10.68 -35.55 7.18
CA TRP A 42 -9.26 -35.63 7.52
C TRP A 42 -8.57 -36.81 6.83
N THR A 43 -7.44 -36.53 6.21
CA THR A 43 -6.44 -37.53 5.81
C THR A 43 -5.34 -37.55 6.85
N ARG A 44 -4.88 -38.76 7.21
CA ARG A 44 -3.94 -38.95 8.32
C ARG A 44 -2.67 -39.65 7.84
N SER A 45 -1.50 -39.14 8.23
CA SER A 45 -0.19 -39.75 7.93
C SER A 45 0.62 -40.00 9.23
N ASN A 46 1.50 -41.02 9.19
CA ASN A 46 2.37 -41.49 10.27
C ASN A 46 1.67 -41.85 11.60
N PRO A 47 1.08 -43.05 11.74
CA PRO A 47 0.48 -43.49 13.01
C PRO A 47 1.46 -44.15 13.99
N PHE A 48 2.75 -44.34 13.64
CA PHE A 48 3.68 -45.15 14.45
C PHE A 48 3.84 -44.59 15.87
N GLY A 49 3.55 -45.43 16.86
CA GLY A 49 3.70 -45.16 18.31
C GLY A 49 2.65 -44.27 18.96
N CYS A 50 1.64 -43.82 18.23
CA CYS A 50 0.47 -43.13 18.75
C CYS A 50 -0.62 -44.17 19.08
N GLY A 51 -1.16 -44.20 20.30
CA GLY A 51 -2.19 -45.17 20.78
C GLY A 51 -3.54 -45.21 20.02
N ALA A 52 -4.68 -45.18 20.73
CA ALA A 52 -6.01 -45.39 20.12
C ALA A 52 -6.35 -44.39 18.98
N LEU A 53 -6.76 -44.93 17.83
CA LEU A 53 -6.98 -44.20 16.59
C LEU A 53 -8.21 -43.26 16.68
N ARG A 54 -8.01 -41.94 16.74
CA ARG A 54 -9.07 -40.96 16.42
C ARG A 54 -9.08 -40.65 14.93
N ASN A 55 -10.28 -40.36 14.42
CA ASN A 55 -10.50 -40.00 13.01
C ASN A 55 -10.54 -38.48 12.77
N ALA A 56 -10.41 -37.67 13.82
CA ALA A 56 -10.31 -36.21 13.75
C ALA A 56 -9.19 -35.73 14.70
N PRO A 57 -8.53 -34.59 14.40
CA PRO A 57 -7.48 -34.06 15.25
C PRO A 57 -8.04 -33.69 16.63
N PRO A 58 -7.35 -34.06 17.73
CA PRO A 58 -7.74 -33.65 19.06
C PRO A 58 -7.52 -32.14 19.26
N SER A 59 -8.39 -31.49 20.02
CA SER A 59 -8.22 -30.09 20.43
C SER A 59 -7.42 -29.94 21.74
N THR A 60 -7.52 -30.91 22.68
CA THR A 60 -6.90 -30.86 24.02
C THR A 60 -6.08 -32.13 24.35
N SER A 61 -5.34 -32.08 25.48
CA SER A 61 -4.28 -33.00 25.92
C SER A 61 -4.65 -34.45 26.28
N ASP A 62 -5.81 -34.97 25.88
CA ASP A 62 -6.28 -36.32 26.31
C ASP A 62 -5.56 -37.50 25.60
N TYR A 63 -4.32 -37.32 25.15
CA TYR A 63 -3.59 -38.35 24.42
C TYR A 63 -2.28 -38.79 25.07
N ALA A 64 -1.99 -40.08 24.91
CA ALA A 64 -0.89 -40.81 25.53
C ALA A 64 0.47 -40.12 25.40
N ALA A 65 1.34 -40.40 26.36
CA ALA A 65 2.41 -39.53 26.82
C ALA A 65 3.57 -39.19 25.84
N ALA A 66 3.44 -39.42 24.52
CA ALA A 66 4.53 -39.20 23.56
C ALA A 66 4.15 -38.84 22.09
N CYS A 67 2.87 -38.72 21.69
CA CYS A 67 2.50 -38.60 20.26
C CYS A 67 2.21 -37.17 19.80
N ARG A 68 3.15 -36.54 19.08
CA ARG A 68 3.00 -35.17 18.57
C ARG A 68 1.92 -35.05 17.48
N VAL A 69 1.12 -33.98 17.49
CA VAL A 69 0.06 -33.74 16.49
C VAL A 69 0.36 -32.50 15.66
N ASP A 70 0.40 -32.66 14.33
CA ASP A 70 0.40 -31.55 13.36
C ASP A 70 -0.92 -31.53 12.60
N VAL A 71 -1.47 -30.34 12.34
CA VAL A 71 -2.71 -30.17 11.61
C VAL A 71 -2.51 -29.22 10.43
N ASN A 72 -2.93 -29.64 9.24
CA ASN A 72 -2.89 -28.85 8.01
C ASN A 72 -4.32 -28.64 7.50
N ILE A 73 -4.73 -27.38 7.39
CA ILE A 73 -6.02 -26.94 6.88
C ILE A 73 -5.79 -26.37 5.48
N ASN A 74 -6.20 -27.11 4.45
CA ASN A 74 -6.12 -26.75 3.04
C ASN A 74 -7.50 -26.47 2.41
N HIS A 75 -8.56 -26.64 3.22
CA HIS A 75 -9.97 -26.51 2.86
C HIS A 75 -10.70 -25.73 3.96
N GLU A 76 -11.97 -25.38 3.76
CA GLU A 76 -12.75 -24.66 4.78
C GLU A 76 -13.18 -25.59 5.92
N VAL A 77 -12.72 -25.29 7.14
CA VAL A 77 -13.00 -26.07 8.35
C VAL A 77 -13.65 -25.21 9.42
N PHE A 78 -14.78 -25.69 9.95
CA PHE A 78 -15.53 -25.05 11.02
C PHE A 78 -15.28 -25.75 12.37
N TYR A 79 -14.91 -24.98 13.39
CA TYR A 79 -14.79 -25.43 14.76
C TYR A 79 -15.94 -24.86 15.60
N ASN A 80 -16.94 -25.69 15.88
CA ASN A 80 -18.22 -25.26 16.44
C ASN A 80 -18.35 -25.41 17.96
N GLN A 81 -17.30 -25.87 18.67
CA GLN A 81 -17.37 -25.96 20.13
C GLN A 81 -16.96 -24.62 20.77
N PRO A 82 -17.63 -24.17 21.84
CA PRO A 82 -17.30 -22.93 22.53
C PRO A 82 -16.04 -23.06 23.41
N ASN A 83 -15.35 -21.94 23.66
CA ASN A 83 -14.22 -21.81 24.60
C ASN A 83 -13.13 -22.86 24.38
N VAL A 84 -12.57 -22.85 23.18
CA VAL A 84 -11.60 -23.87 22.76
C VAL A 84 -10.22 -23.55 23.31
N GLU A 85 -9.54 -24.54 23.87
CA GLU A 85 -8.12 -24.42 24.16
C GLU A 85 -7.33 -25.31 23.21
N PHE A 86 -6.37 -24.73 22.48
CA PHE A 86 -5.34 -25.48 21.76
C PHE A 86 -4.02 -25.33 22.48
N GLY A 87 -3.27 -26.43 22.55
CA GLY A 87 -1.88 -26.37 23.01
C GLY A 87 -1.64 -26.71 24.48
N SER A 88 -2.38 -27.68 25.02
CA SER A 88 -1.94 -28.50 26.15
C SER A 88 -1.54 -29.89 25.62
N GLY A 89 -0.41 -30.45 26.09
CA GLY A 89 0.04 -31.81 25.70
C GLY A 89 0.87 -31.86 24.41
N TYR A 90 0.47 -32.71 23.45
CA TYR A 90 1.30 -33.10 22.30
C TYR A 90 1.04 -32.32 21.00
N PHE A 91 0.18 -31.31 21.00
CA PHE A 91 -0.13 -30.51 19.81
C PHE A 91 1.07 -29.62 19.43
N ARG A 92 1.60 -29.74 18.20
CA ARG A 92 2.85 -29.11 17.75
C ARG A 92 2.59 -27.93 16.80
N THR A 93 1.92 -28.18 15.68
CA THR A 93 1.63 -27.14 14.69
C THR A 93 0.20 -27.19 14.18
N LEU A 94 -0.37 -26.02 13.89
CA LEU A 94 -1.58 -25.86 13.11
C LEU A 94 -1.28 -24.91 11.96
N ASN A 95 -1.40 -25.41 10.73
CA ASN A 95 -1.12 -24.66 9.52
C ASN A 95 -2.42 -24.48 8.75
N VAL A 96 -2.80 -23.24 8.44
CA VAL A 96 -3.87 -22.90 7.50
C VAL A 96 -3.21 -22.44 6.23
N ASN A 97 -3.32 -23.22 5.16
CA ASN A 97 -2.52 -23.06 3.95
C ASN A 97 -3.37 -22.89 2.69
N GLY A 98 -2.93 -21.99 1.82
CA GLY A 98 -3.51 -21.83 0.49
C GLY A 98 -4.79 -21.01 0.52
N ILE A 99 -5.16 -20.46 -0.64
CA ILE A 99 -6.37 -19.64 -0.83
C ILE A 99 -7.69 -20.34 -0.42
N ASN A 100 -7.69 -21.67 -0.37
CA ASN A 100 -8.85 -22.47 0.04
C ASN A 100 -8.79 -22.88 1.53
N GLY A 101 -7.64 -22.72 2.18
CA GLY A 101 -7.45 -23.05 3.58
C GLY A 101 -8.10 -21.98 4.46
N LYS A 102 -9.19 -22.35 5.13
CA LYS A 102 -9.92 -21.45 6.01
C LYS A 102 -10.31 -22.15 7.30
N LEU A 103 -10.00 -21.57 8.45
CA LEU A 103 -10.39 -22.11 9.75
C LEU A 103 -11.25 -21.09 10.49
N THR A 104 -12.48 -21.47 10.82
CA THR A 104 -13.42 -20.59 11.54
C THR A 104 -13.78 -21.16 12.91
N PHE A 105 -13.51 -20.39 13.97
CA PHE A 105 -14.00 -20.60 15.31
C PHE A 105 -15.25 -19.78 15.55
N GLN A 106 -16.32 -20.41 16.03
CA GLN A 106 -17.58 -19.71 16.31
C GLN A 106 -17.52 -18.81 17.56
N GLU A 107 -16.62 -19.14 18.49
CA GLU A 107 -16.55 -18.57 19.84
C GLU A 107 -15.09 -18.37 20.27
N ASN A 108 -14.88 -18.01 21.53
CA ASN A 108 -13.56 -17.78 22.11
C ASN A 108 -12.61 -18.97 21.89
N VAL A 109 -11.36 -18.65 21.58
CA VAL A 109 -10.28 -19.62 21.41
C VAL A 109 -9.03 -19.13 22.15
N THR A 110 -8.37 -20.04 22.85
CA THR A 110 -7.10 -19.80 23.54
C THR A 110 -6.02 -20.71 22.98
N PHE A 111 -4.91 -20.12 22.57
CA PHE A 111 -3.70 -20.79 22.14
C PHE A 111 -2.65 -20.72 23.26
N ASN A 112 -2.31 -21.89 23.80
CA ASN A 112 -1.37 -22.09 24.91
C ASN A 112 -0.18 -22.94 24.45
N THR A 113 0.88 -23.01 25.25
CA THR A 113 1.88 -24.10 25.15
C THR A 113 1.69 -25.09 26.29
N ALA A 114 2.14 -26.33 26.05
CA ALA A 114 2.04 -27.43 27.01
C ALA A 114 2.77 -27.11 28.31
N GLY A 115 2.17 -27.52 29.43
CA GLY A 115 2.72 -27.30 30.77
C GLY A 115 4.15 -27.83 30.96
N SER A 116 4.75 -27.38 32.06
CA SER A 116 6.16 -27.45 32.50
C SER A 116 6.85 -28.83 32.58
N SER A 117 6.39 -29.87 31.90
CA SER A 117 6.97 -31.23 31.95
C SER A 117 7.69 -31.66 30.66
N LEU A 118 7.76 -30.82 29.62
CA LEU A 118 8.49 -31.13 28.37
C LEU A 118 9.67 -30.16 28.18
N PRO A 119 10.88 -30.66 27.83
CA PRO A 119 12.04 -29.80 27.62
C PRO A 119 11.81 -28.85 26.43
N ALA A 120 12.25 -27.60 26.58
CA ALA A 120 12.26 -26.59 25.52
C ALA A 120 13.02 -27.09 24.26
N PRO A 121 12.64 -26.64 23.05
CA PRO A 121 11.66 -25.61 22.74
C PRO A 121 10.41 -26.22 22.10
N ASN A 122 9.30 -26.35 22.84
CA ASN A 122 8.04 -26.87 22.31
C ASN A 122 6.95 -25.78 22.34
N ASN A 123 7.22 -24.65 21.69
CA ASN A 123 6.17 -23.65 21.46
C ASN A 123 5.18 -24.23 20.44
N VAL A 124 3.88 -24.04 20.70
CA VAL A 124 2.84 -24.35 19.71
C VAL A 124 2.87 -23.24 18.67
N ILE A 125 3.04 -23.63 17.42
CA ILE A 125 3.17 -22.72 16.29
C ILE A 125 1.92 -22.80 15.44
N PHE A 126 1.23 -21.67 15.32
CA PHE A 126 0.10 -21.48 14.44
C PHE A 126 0.56 -20.70 13.23
N ASN A 127 0.40 -21.24 12.04
CA ASN A 127 0.83 -20.61 10.81
C ASN A 127 -0.39 -20.41 9.91
N VAL A 128 -0.61 -19.19 9.43
CA VAL A 128 -1.61 -18.87 8.40
C VAL A 128 -0.84 -18.36 7.19
N ASN A 129 -0.82 -19.16 6.12
CA ASN A 129 0.18 -19.08 5.06
C ASN A 129 -0.45 -19.13 3.67
N ASN A 130 0.22 -18.52 2.69
CA ASN A 130 -0.08 -18.68 1.25
C ASN A 130 -1.55 -18.36 0.90
N GLY A 131 -2.10 -17.27 1.44
CA GLY A 131 -3.48 -16.84 1.23
C GLY A 131 -4.50 -17.51 2.16
N GLY A 132 -4.07 -18.20 3.21
CA GLY A 132 -4.95 -18.84 4.18
C GLY A 132 -5.70 -17.82 5.06
N GLU A 133 -6.82 -18.26 5.66
CA GLU A 133 -7.69 -17.42 6.48
C GLU A 133 -8.01 -18.05 7.84
N LEU A 134 -7.77 -17.32 8.94
CA LEU A 134 -8.20 -17.72 10.29
C LEU A 134 -9.25 -16.73 10.82
N ASN A 135 -10.41 -17.25 11.20
CA ASN A 135 -11.56 -16.44 11.62
C ASN A 135 -12.03 -16.78 13.03
N VAL A 136 -12.23 -15.74 13.84
CA VAL A 136 -12.90 -15.77 15.15
C VAL A 136 -13.84 -14.57 15.23
N PRO A 137 -14.87 -14.49 14.37
CA PRO A 137 -15.59 -13.24 14.09
C PRO A 137 -16.45 -12.75 15.26
N ASN A 138 -16.83 -13.64 16.19
CA ASN A 138 -17.72 -13.34 17.30
C ASN A 138 -17.05 -13.44 18.68
N GLY A 139 -15.82 -13.95 18.75
CA GLY A 139 -15.15 -14.31 20.00
C GLY A 139 -13.73 -13.76 20.15
N THR A 140 -13.14 -14.06 21.29
CA THR A 140 -11.79 -13.63 21.65
C THR A 140 -10.75 -14.66 21.24
N LEU A 141 -9.72 -14.23 20.52
CA LEU A 141 -8.47 -15.00 20.37
C LEU A 141 -7.50 -14.62 21.49
N SER A 142 -7.16 -15.58 22.35
CA SER A 142 -6.17 -15.40 23.40
C SER A 142 -4.89 -16.16 23.08
N VAL A 143 -3.73 -15.51 23.13
CA VAL A 143 -2.42 -16.17 22.97
C VAL A 143 -1.64 -16.05 24.27
N ASN A 144 -1.20 -17.20 24.80
CA ASN A 144 -0.63 -17.29 26.14
C ASN A 144 0.45 -18.37 26.19
N ARG A 145 1.21 -18.39 27.30
CA ARG A 145 2.24 -19.38 27.61
C ARG A 145 3.29 -19.59 26.50
N GLY A 146 3.60 -18.60 25.67
CA GLY A 146 4.62 -18.74 24.63
C GLY A 146 4.08 -19.26 23.28
N GLY A 147 2.75 -19.24 23.10
CA GLY A 147 2.14 -19.50 21.80
C GLY A 147 2.64 -18.49 20.76
N VAL A 148 2.87 -18.99 19.54
CA VAL A 148 3.34 -18.18 18.40
C VAL A 148 2.32 -18.28 17.27
N ILE A 149 1.87 -17.13 16.76
CA ILE A 149 1.10 -17.07 15.50
C ILE A 149 1.94 -16.37 14.44
N ASN A 150 2.11 -17.00 13.30
CA ASN A 150 2.72 -16.41 12.11
C ASN A 150 1.65 -16.24 11.03
N ILE A 151 1.59 -15.05 10.45
CA ILE A 151 0.69 -14.71 9.35
C ILE A 151 1.56 -14.28 8.18
N THR A 152 1.62 -15.10 7.12
CA THR A 152 2.60 -15.01 6.04
C THR A 152 1.97 -15.21 4.66
N GLY A 153 2.67 -14.78 3.61
CA GLY A 153 2.27 -15.06 2.21
C GLY A 153 0.86 -14.62 1.86
N ASN A 154 0.54 -13.33 2.05
CA ASN A 154 -0.76 -12.71 1.76
C ASN A 154 -1.96 -13.31 2.51
N SER A 155 -1.73 -13.80 3.73
CA SER A 155 -2.77 -14.43 4.55
C SER A 155 -3.50 -13.44 5.43
N THR A 156 -4.71 -13.80 5.87
CA THR A 156 -5.57 -12.93 6.68
C THR A 156 -6.01 -13.61 7.97
N VAL A 157 -5.96 -12.87 9.08
CA VAL A 157 -6.56 -13.29 10.36
C VAL A 157 -7.60 -12.26 10.77
N ILE A 158 -8.84 -12.70 10.99
CA ILE A 158 -9.96 -11.85 11.37
C ILE A 158 -10.51 -12.31 12.72
N VAL A 159 -10.49 -11.42 13.71
CA VAL A 159 -10.90 -11.74 15.09
C VAL A 159 -11.72 -10.59 15.65
N ARG A 160 -12.72 -10.89 16.50
CA ARG A 160 -13.43 -9.82 17.21
C ARG A 160 -12.53 -9.12 18.23
N ASP A 161 -12.01 -9.88 19.18
CA ASP A 161 -11.16 -9.39 20.27
C ASP A 161 -9.86 -10.20 20.34
N LEU A 162 -8.70 -9.53 20.44
CA LEU A 162 -7.40 -10.18 20.56
C LEU A 162 -6.79 -9.87 21.92
N ILE A 163 -6.33 -10.90 22.63
CA ILE A 163 -5.60 -10.75 23.90
C ILE A 163 -4.27 -11.51 23.84
N LEU A 164 -3.16 -10.78 23.86
CA LEU A 164 -1.86 -11.35 24.20
C LEU A 164 -1.72 -11.31 25.71
N VAL A 165 -1.71 -12.47 26.36
CA VAL A 165 -1.97 -12.56 27.82
C VAL A 165 -0.71 -12.30 28.67
N SER A 166 0.27 -13.19 28.65
CA SER A 166 1.58 -13.05 29.33
C SER A 166 2.44 -14.28 28.97
N ASN A 167 3.72 -14.29 29.37
CA ASN A 167 4.64 -15.42 29.20
C ASN A 167 5.13 -15.67 27.75
N ASN A 168 5.67 -14.65 27.08
CA ASN A 168 6.32 -14.73 25.76
C ASN A 168 5.40 -15.06 24.58
N ALA A 169 4.10 -14.79 24.68
CA ALA A 169 3.19 -14.90 23.54
C ALA A 169 3.61 -13.95 22.41
N THR A 170 3.66 -14.46 21.18
CA THR A 170 4.14 -13.70 20.01
C THR A 170 3.19 -13.83 18.83
N ILE A 171 2.90 -12.72 18.16
CA ILE A 171 2.27 -12.72 16.84
C ILE A 171 3.20 -12.02 15.86
N ASN A 172 3.38 -12.61 14.68
CA ASN A 172 4.15 -12.06 13.57
C ASN A 172 3.24 -11.89 12.35
N VAL A 173 3.15 -10.67 11.84
CA VAL A 173 2.48 -10.34 10.57
C VAL A 173 3.53 -9.98 9.54
N GLU A 174 3.66 -10.75 8.48
CA GLU A 174 4.57 -10.48 7.36
C GLU A 174 4.00 -9.43 6.41
N GLU A 175 4.85 -8.84 5.58
CA GLU A 175 4.46 -7.97 4.46
C GLU A 175 3.43 -8.68 3.55
N GLY A 176 2.45 -7.92 3.04
CA GLY A 176 1.30 -8.42 2.29
C GLY A 176 0.22 -9.15 3.11
N SER A 177 0.50 -9.51 4.37
CA SER A 177 -0.45 -10.22 5.25
C SER A 177 -1.21 -9.27 6.18
N LYS A 178 -2.39 -9.70 6.65
CA LYS A 178 -3.33 -8.84 7.40
C LYS A 178 -3.78 -9.44 8.72
N LEU A 179 -3.75 -8.63 9.78
CA LEU A 179 -4.37 -8.91 11.08
C LEU A 179 -5.49 -7.91 11.33
N ILE A 180 -6.74 -8.36 11.32
CA ILE A 180 -7.93 -7.52 11.43
C ILE A 180 -8.67 -7.84 12.72
N ILE A 181 -8.72 -6.87 13.64
CA ILE A 181 -9.39 -6.97 14.92
C ILE A 181 -10.61 -6.04 14.93
N LEU A 182 -11.81 -6.60 15.04
CA LEU A 182 -13.05 -5.84 14.87
C LEU A 182 -13.37 -4.93 16.07
N ASN A 183 -12.82 -5.24 17.24
CA ASN A 183 -13.10 -4.55 18.49
C ASN A 183 -11.79 -4.21 19.22
N THR A 184 -11.31 -5.03 20.15
CA THR A 184 -10.19 -4.64 21.00
C THR A 184 -8.98 -5.54 20.84
N THR A 185 -7.79 -4.93 20.71
CA THR A 185 -6.50 -5.61 20.89
C THR A 185 -5.92 -5.25 22.24
N THR A 186 -5.69 -6.24 23.10
CA THR A 186 -4.99 -6.09 24.39
C THR A 186 -3.63 -6.76 24.35
N ILE A 187 -2.56 -5.98 24.56
CA ILE A 187 -1.19 -6.46 24.70
C ILE A 187 -0.78 -6.35 26.17
N ASN A 188 -0.17 -7.38 26.71
CA ASN A 188 0.24 -7.43 28.12
C ASN A 188 1.74 -7.66 28.26
N SER A 189 2.25 -7.50 29.48
CA SER A 189 3.66 -7.71 29.81
C SER A 189 4.22 -9.05 29.30
N ASN A 190 5.47 -9.01 28.83
CA ASN A 190 6.17 -10.17 28.23
C ASN A 190 5.42 -10.75 27.01
N THR A 191 4.81 -9.93 26.17
CA THR A 191 4.25 -10.35 24.89
C THR A 191 4.69 -9.42 23.78
N THR A 192 4.69 -9.93 22.54
CA THR A 192 5.17 -9.17 21.38
C THR A 192 4.21 -9.33 20.20
N LEU A 193 3.78 -8.22 19.62
CA LEU A 193 3.12 -8.15 18.32
C LEU A 193 4.07 -7.51 17.32
N ASN A 194 4.58 -8.28 16.35
CA ASN A 194 5.42 -7.80 15.26
C ASN A 194 4.57 -7.62 14.00
N VAL A 195 4.64 -6.44 13.39
CA VAL A 195 3.85 -6.07 12.21
C VAL A 195 4.80 -5.56 11.12
N ASN A 196 4.89 -6.30 10.02
CA ASN A 196 5.53 -5.88 8.77
C ASN A 196 4.50 -5.68 7.64
N GLY A 197 3.29 -6.25 7.77
CA GLY A 197 2.14 -6.03 6.87
C GLY A 197 1.10 -5.09 7.47
N GLU A 198 -0.17 -5.47 7.41
CA GLU A 198 -1.29 -4.65 7.90
C GLU A 198 -1.82 -5.13 9.25
N PHE A 199 -2.04 -4.19 10.17
CA PHE A 199 -2.73 -4.42 11.44
C PHE A 199 -3.84 -3.39 11.66
N LEU A 200 -5.08 -3.88 11.73
CA LEU A 200 -6.27 -3.06 11.94
C LEU A 200 -6.91 -3.42 13.27
N THR A 201 -7.27 -2.42 14.08
CA THR A 201 -8.01 -2.62 15.32
C THR A 201 -8.89 -1.41 15.64
N ARG A 202 -9.95 -1.57 16.43
CA ARG A 202 -10.72 -0.41 16.92
C ARG A 202 -10.00 0.23 18.10
N ASP A 203 -9.76 -0.54 19.15
CA ASP A 203 -9.08 -0.09 20.37
C ASP A 203 -7.77 -0.88 20.56
N LEU A 204 -6.65 -0.17 20.72
CA LEU A 204 -5.35 -0.77 21.04
C LEU A 204 -4.98 -0.46 22.49
N ILE A 205 -4.92 -1.48 23.33
CA ILE A 205 -4.70 -1.35 24.77
C ILE A 205 -3.44 -2.12 25.17
N PHE A 206 -2.48 -1.43 25.77
CA PHE A 206 -1.38 -2.06 26.49
C PHE A 206 -1.83 -2.21 27.94
N GLY A 207 -2.37 -3.38 28.29
CA GLY A 207 -3.05 -3.61 29.57
C GLY A 207 -2.09 -3.56 30.76
N SER A 208 -1.07 -4.43 30.75
CA SER A 208 -0.03 -4.50 31.78
C SER A 208 1.39 -4.24 31.25
N GLY A 209 1.52 -3.83 29.98
CA GLY A 209 2.80 -3.64 29.27
C GLY A 209 2.85 -4.40 27.94
N GLY A 210 4.05 -4.83 27.54
CA GLY A 210 4.30 -5.59 26.30
C GLY A 210 4.78 -4.73 25.13
N ASN A 211 5.04 -5.37 24.00
CA ASN A 211 5.67 -4.74 22.84
C ASN A 211 4.80 -4.84 21.59
N LEU A 212 4.62 -3.73 20.89
CA LEU A 212 4.18 -3.69 19.50
C LEU A 212 5.32 -3.14 18.66
N ASN A 213 5.78 -3.91 17.67
CA ASN A 213 6.84 -3.51 16.74
C ASN A 213 6.27 -3.41 15.32
N ALA A 214 5.96 -2.20 14.89
CA ALA A 214 5.61 -1.90 13.50
C ALA A 214 6.88 -1.53 12.74
N MET A 215 7.20 -2.26 11.67
CA MET A 215 8.52 -2.24 11.02
C MET A 215 8.39 -2.24 9.50
N ASN A 216 9.49 -1.91 8.81
CA ASN A 216 9.55 -1.92 7.34
C ASN A 216 8.45 -1.05 6.72
N ASN A 217 7.62 -1.57 5.81
CA ASN A 217 6.53 -0.83 5.17
C ASN A 217 5.16 -1.09 5.84
N SER A 218 5.15 -1.39 7.14
CA SER A 218 3.90 -1.79 7.82
C SER A 218 2.86 -0.68 7.92
N PHE A 219 1.59 -1.10 7.94
CA PHE A 219 0.45 -0.21 8.14
C PHE A 219 -0.34 -0.60 9.39
N VAL A 220 -0.51 0.35 10.32
CA VAL A 220 -1.28 0.14 11.55
C VAL A 220 -2.42 1.14 11.62
N ARG A 221 -3.67 0.65 11.66
CA ARG A 221 -4.86 1.51 11.80
C ARG A 221 -5.61 1.21 13.08
N VAL A 222 -5.77 2.24 13.90
CA VAL A 222 -6.55 2.24 15.14
C VAL A 222 -7.75 3.16 14.95
N SER A 223 -8.94 2.61 14.80
CA SER A 223 -10.13 3.40 14.45
C SER A 223 -10.79 4.09 15.65
N ASN A 224 -10.27 3.91 16.87
CA ASN A 224 -10.64 4.67 18.06
C ASN A 224 -9.38 5.11 18.82
N ASN A 225 -9.11 4.59 20.02
CA ASN A 225 -8.02 5.06 20.87
C ASN A 225 -6.86 4.08 20.96
N VAL A 226 -5.66 4.63 21.15
CA VAL A 226 -4.50 3.90 21.67
C VAL A 226 -4.38 4.22 23.16
N ASN A 227 -4.32 3.19 24.00
CA ASN A 227 -4.01 3.32 25.43
C ASN A 227 -2.70 2.59 25.75
N LEU A 228 -1.60 3.33 25.71
CA LEU A 228 -0.24 2.86 25.94
C LEU A 228 0.12 3.01 27.43
N SER A 229 -0.25 2.01 28.23
CA SER A 229 0.11 1.90 29.66
C SER A 229 1.26 0.91 29.86
N ASN A 230 2.40 1.38 30.39
CA ASN A 230 3.62 0.58 30.72
C ASN A 230 4.25 -0.22 29.54
N GLY A 231 3.73 -0.13 28.31
CA GLY A 231 4.19 -0.89 27.15
C GLY A 231 5.14 -0.12 26.24
N LEU A 232 5.68 -0.81 25.23
CA LEU A 232 6.50 -0.22 24.17
C LEU A 232 5.77 -0.30 22.83
N PHE A 233 5.56 0.85 22.19
CA PHE A 233 5.10 0.93 20.81
C PHE A 233 6.25 1.44 19.95
N ASN A 234 6.88 0.53 19.21
CA ASN A 234 8.01 0.81 18.34
C ASN A 234 7.54 0.90 16.88
N ALA A 235 8.01 1.92 16.18
CA ALA A 235 7.72 2.17 14.77
C ALA A 235 9.03 2.47 14.01
N SER A 236 9.40 1.66 13.03
CA SER A 236 10.64 1.81 12.26
C SER A 236 10.42 1.62 10.75
N GLY A 237 11.43 1.93 9.93
CA GLY A 237 11.29 1.83 8.47
C GLY A 237 10.36 2.91 7.89
N ASN A 238 9.54 2.56 6.91
CA ASN A 238 8.49 3.40 6.32
C ASN A 238 7.10 3.07 6.88
N THR A 239 7.03 2.77 8.19
CA THR A 239 5.77 2.42 8.86
C THR A 239 4.80 3.61 8.89
N ASP A 240 3.51 3.37 8.64
CA ASP A 240 2.41 4.34 8.79
C ASP A 240 1.41 3.86 9.88
N ILE A 241 1.23 4.68 10.92
CA ILE A 241 0.32 4.44 12.03
C ILE A 241 -0.76 5.54 12.04
N ARG A 242 -2.03 5.16 11.98
CA ARG A 242 -3.18 6.07 12.05
C ARG A 242 -4.03 5.80 13.27
N VAL A 243 -4.24 6.84 14.08
CA VAL A 243 -5.11 6.80 15.26
C VAL A 243 -6.24 7.81 15.06
N ALA A 244 -7.47 7.31 14.93
CA ALA A 244 -8.62 8.15 14.60
C ALA A 244 -9.05 9.07 15.75
N ASN A 245 -8.79 8.67 17.00
CA ASN A 245 -9.15 9.43 18.19
C ASN A 245 -7.90 9.73 19.03
N ASN A 246 -7.87 9.39 20.33
CA ASN A 246 -6.79 9.82 21.22
C ASN A 246 -5.66 8.80 21.31
N PHE A 247 -4.46 9.32 21.54
CA PHE A 247 -3.29 8.56 21.98
C PHE A 247 -3.05 8.85 23.45
N LEU A 248 -3.39 7.89 24.32
CA LEU A 248 -3.24 8.01 25.77
C LEU A 248 -1.98 7.27 26.21
N GLN A 249 -1.07 7.96 26.87
CA GLN A 249 0.19 7.41 27.33
C GLN A 249 0.30 7.55 28.86
N SER A 250 0.51 6.42 29.54
CA SER A 250 0.53 6.35 31.01
C SER A 250 1.51 5.28 31.53
N GLY A 251 1.84 5.33 32.82
CA GLY A 251 2.59 4.28 33.50
C GLY A 251 3.98 3.99 32.91
N GLY A 252 4.68 4.97 32.34
CA GLY A 252 5.97 4.76 31.69
C GLY A 252 5.89 4.12 30.29
N GLY A 253 4.70 3.99 29.71
CA GLY A 253 4.55 3.54 28.33
C GLY A 253 5.37 4.41 27.37
N SER A 254 6.04 3.83 26.39
CA SER A 254 6.99 4.52 25.51
C SER A 254 6.61 4.36 24.05
N TYR A 255 6.54 5.47 23.32
CA TYR A 255 6.53 5.44 21.86
C TYR A 255 7.93 5.67 21.32
N ASN A 256 8.38 4.83 20.39
CA ASN A 256 9.71 4.93 19.79
C ASN A 256 9.62 4.90 18.26
N GLY A 257 9.83 6.05 17.62
CA GLY A 257 9.82 6.20 16.16
C GLY A 257 11.24 6.34 15.59
N SER A 258 11.61 5.55 14.59
CA SER A 258 12.89 5.67 13.86
C SER A 258 12.71 5.47 12.35
N GLY A 259 13.76 5.70 11.57
CA GLY A 259 13.67 5.66 10.10
C GLY A 259 12.75 6.77 9.58
N ASN A 260 11.87 6.42 8.63
CA ASN A 260 10.82 7.29 8.07
C ASN A 260 9.45 7.04 8.73
N SER A 261 9.39 6.43 9.91
CA SER A 261 8.10 6.04 10.50
C SER A 261 7.22 7.26 10.78
N TYR A 262 5.93 7.07 10.57
CA TYR A 262 4.93 8.11 10.64
C TYR A 262 3.78 7.66 11.54
N ILE A 263 3.40 8.52 12.49
CA ILE A 263 2.15 8.38 13.22
C ILE A 263 1.34 9.66 13.15
N GLN A 264 0.05 9.53 12.84
CA GLN A 264 -0.95 10.59 12.93
C GLN A 264 -2.01 10.23 13.95
N VAL A 265 -2.24 11.14 14.89
CA VAL A 265 -3.30 11.08 15.90
C VAL A 265 -4.30 12.19 15.61
N ASN A 266 -5.54 11.85 15.27
CA ASN A 266 -6.56 12.83 14.94
C ASN A 266 -7.19 13.51 16.16
N GLY A 267 -7.22 12.82 17.30
CA GLY A 267 -7.60 13.39 18.59
C GLY A 267 -6.41 13.97 19.35
N ASN A 268 -6.49 13.89 20.68
CA ASN A 268 -5.46 14.43 21.58
C ASN A 268 -4.37 13.39 21.87
N HIS A 269 -3.18 13.88 22.18
CA HIS A 269 -2.13 13.10 22.82
C HIS A 269 -2.12 13.40 24.32
N ASN A 270 -2.64 12.45 25.11
CA ASN A 270 -2.79 12.60 26.55
C ASN A 270 -1.67 11.89 27.31
N VAL A 271 -0.79 12.65 27.95
CA VAL A 271 0.38 12.09 28.67
C VAL A 271 0.23 12.27 30.18
N SER A 272 0.07 11.19 30.93
CA SER A 272 -0.20 11.28 32.37
C SER A 272 1.04 11.42 33.26
N SER A 273 2.24 11.02 32.80
CA SER A 273 3.41 10.83 33.69
C SER A 273 4.79 10.89 33.00
N ASN A 274 5.16 12.04 32.41
CA ASN A 274 6.45 12.24 31.71
C ASN A 274 6.86 11.08 30.78
N ASN A 275 5.86 10.47 30.15
CA ASN A 275 6.07 9.24 29.43
C ASN A 275 6.87 9.53 28.14
N PRO A 276 7.85 8.68 27.80
CA PRO A 276 8.78 9.01 26.73
C PRO A 276 8.19 8.87 25.33
N VAL A 277 8.48 9.88 24.50
CA VAL A 277 8.36 9.79 23.05
C VAL A 277 9.77 9.98 22.50
N ASN A 278 10.32 8.92 21.92
CA ASN A 278 11.65 8.95 21.34
C ASN A 278 11.54 8.91 19.82
N LEU A 279 11.97 9.97 19.15
CA LEU A 279 11.97 10.04 17.70
C LEU A 279 13.41 10.23 17.19
N SER A 280 13.82 9.43 16.22
CA SER A 280 15.12 9.54 15.56
C SER A 280 15.00 9.48 14.03
N ASN A 281 16.08 9.81 13.32
CA ASN A 281 16.09 9.95 11.86
C ASN A 281 15.01 10.95 11.41
N THR A 282 14.20 10.57 10.42
CA THR A 282 13.16 11.39 9.79
C THR A 282 11.76 11.03 10.31
N SER A 283 11.67 10.30 11.43
CA SER A 283 10.41 9.84 11.97
C SER A 283 9.54 10.99 12.48
N LYS A 284 8.22 10.79 12.41
CA LYS A 284 7.25 11.85 12.62
C LYS A 284 6.11 11.37 13.52
N PHE A 285 5.75 12.20 14.50
CA PHE A 285 4.61 12.02 15.37
C PHE A 285 3.75 13.28 15.31
N TYR A 286 2.64 13.20 14.59
CA TYR A 286 1.72 14.31 14.40
C TYR A 286 0.44 14.10 15.19
N VAL A 287 0.04 15.14 15.91
CA VAL A 287 -1.20 15.19 16.66
C VAL A 287 -2.01 16.35 16.10
N VAL A 288 -3.19 16.05 15.58
CA VAL A 288 -4.15 17.05 15.09
C VAL A 288 -4.84 17.74 16.27
N GLY A 289 -5.05 17.06 17.39
CA GLY A 289 -5.53 17.68 18.63
C GLY A 289 -4.41 18.29 19.46
N GLU A 290 -4.63 18.30 20.78
CA GLU A 290 -3.73 18.89 21.76
C GLU A 290 -2.88 17.86 22.48
N ARG A 291 -1.70 18.30 22.95
CA ARG A 291 -0.90 17.53 23.92
C ARG A 291 -1.27 17.95 25.33
N THR A 292 -1.75 17.01 26.14
CA THR A 292 -1.97 17.23 27.58
C THR A 292 -0.84 16.59 28.40
N GLY A 293 -0.47 17.22 29.51
CA GLY A 293 0.60 16.77 30.41
C GLY A 293 2.02 17.09 29.93
N SER A 294 3.04 16.48 30.54
CA SER A 294 4.44 16.62 30.14
C SER A 294 4.91 15.36 29.41
N MET A 295 5.62 15.56 28.29
CA MET A 295 6.20 14.50 27.48
C MET A 295 7.69 14.40 27.81
N GLY A 296 8.15 13.18 28.10
CA GLY A 296 9.58 12.87 28.23
C GLY A 296 10.17 12.37 26.91
N GLY A 297 11.42 11.92 26.95
CA GLY A 297 12.09 11.33 25.78
C GLY A 297 12.82 12.36 24.92
N ASN A 298 13.43 11.88 23.83
CA ASN A 298 14.30 12.67 22.96
C ASN A 298 13.75 12.74 21.53
N ILE A 299 13.68 13.94 20.98
CA ILE A 299 13.35 14.16 19.57
C ILE A 299 14.63 14.54 18.83
N GLY A 300 15.06 13.68 17.91
CA GLY A 300 16.24 13.89 17.07
C GLY A 300 16.10 15.13 16.18
N SER A 301 17.22 15.68 15.73
CA SER A 301 17.29 16.94 14.97
C SER A 301 16.59 16.92 13.60
N GLN A 302 16.37 15.73 13.03
CA GLN A 302 15.66 15.52 11.77
C GLN A 302 14.25 14.94 11.96
N ALA A 303 13.92 14.54 13.20
CA ALA A 303 12.65 13.96 13.55
C ALA A 303 11.67 15.06 13.95
N CYS A 304 10.37 14.78 13.87
CA CYS A 304 9.37 15.80 14.14
C CYS A 304 8.28 15.29 15.06
N TYR A 305 8.17 15.91 16.23
CA TYR A 305 6.98 15.83 17.06
C TYR A 305 6.22 17.15 16.95
N ARG A 306 4.93 17.09 16.58
CA ARG A 306 4.10 18.28 16.41
C ARG A 306 2.68 18.06 16.91
N THR A 307 2.17 19.09 17.58
CA THR A 307 0.80 19.19 18.10
C THR A 307 0.27 20.61 17.84
N ASN A 308 -1.03 20.88 18.05
CA ASN A 308 -1.61 22.20 17.83
C ASN A 308 -1.21 23.30 18.83
N SER A 309 -0.89 22.97 20.09
CA SER A 309 -0.64 23.98 21.16
C SER A 309 0.82 24.35 21.40
N ILE A 310 1.79 23.63 20.83
CA ILE A 310 3.20 23.77 21.23
C ILE A 310 4.06 23.93 20.00
N ASN A 311 4.97 24.92 20.05
CA ASN A 311 6.01 25.10 19.06
C ASN A 311 6.69 23.75 18.77
N PRO A 312 6.90 23.40 17.48
CA PRO A 312 7.47 22.12 17.11
C PRO A 312 8.81 21.90 17.82
N SER A 313 8.95 20.78 18.53
CA SER A 313 10.22 20.33 19.07
C SER A 313 10.92 19.45 18.03
N GLY A 314 12.16 19.79 17.67
CA GLY A 314 12.97 19.00 16.74
C GLY A 314 12.65 19.17 15.25
N CYS A 315 11.49 19.72 14.89
CA CYS A 315 11.16 20.00 13.49
C CYS A 315 11.99 21.18 12.97
N SER A 316 13.16 20.91 12.39
CA SER A 316 13.57 21.70 11.22
C SER A 316 12.38 21.71 10.25
N GLN A 317 12.04 22.87 9.69
CA GLN A 317 10.77 23.18 9.01
C GLN A 317 10.44 22.22 7.84
N ASN A 318 9.94 21.01 8.15
CA ASN A 318 9.46 20.08 7.14
C ASN A 318 7.98 20.41 6.88
N CYS A 319 7.79 21.33 5.94
CA CYS A 319 6.49 21.84 5.52
C CYS A 319 5.63 20.82 4.78
N THR A 320 6.21 19.69 4.40
CA THR A 320 5.55 18.69 3.56
C THR A 320 5.70 17.30 4.17
N VAL A 321 4.61 16.54 4.16
CA VAL A 321 4.53 15.16 4.58
C VAL A 321 3.98 14.32 3.43
N THR A 322 4.78 13.39 2.94
CA THR A 322 4.36 12.39 1.95
C THR A 322 4.09 11.06 2.64
N GLN A 323 2.97 10.43 2.32
CA GLN A 323 2.48 9.17 2.87
C GLN A 323 2.10 8.24 1.72
N SER A 324 2.42 6.96 1.83
CA SER A 324 1.95 5.92 0.91
C SER A 324 0.88 5.10 1.62
N ILE A 325 -0.27 4.88 0.99
CA ILE A 325 -1.37 4.06 1.51
C ILE A 325 -1.61 2.87 0.59
N ASN A 326 -2.19 1.79 1.12
CA ASN A 326 -2.46 0.53 0.41
C ASN A 326 -1.20 -0.05 -0.27
N ASP A 327 -0.13 -0.36 0.48
CA ASP A 327 1.14 -0.87 -0.06
C ASP A 327 1.78 0.00 -1.17
N GLY A 328 1.47 1.30 -1.19
CA GLY A 328 1.96 2.24 -2.18
C GLY A 328 1.10 2.36 -3.43
N GLU A 329 -0.14 1.87 -3.41
CA GLU A 329 -1.13 2.11 -4.48
C GLU A 329 -1.70 3.53 -4.45
N ALA A 330 -1.59 4.26 -3.34
CA ALA A 330 -1.87 5.70 -3.33
C ALA A 330 -0.83 6.49 -2.54
N VAL A 331 -0.67 7.75 -2.91
CA VAL A 331 0.17 8.72 -2.23
C VAL A 331 -0.66 9.90 -1.78
N ILE A 332 -0.43 10.31 -0.53
CA ILE A 332 -1.00 11.52 0.06
C ILE A 332 0.15 12.45 0.43
N ILE A 333 0.12 13.67 -0.08
CA ILE A 333 1.08 14.72 0.21
C ILE A 333 0.37 15.88 0.90
N THR A 334 0.77 16.17 2.13
CA THR A 334 0.20 17.23 2.95
C THR A 334 1.19 18.38 3.11
N TYR A 335 0.75 19.59 2.79
CA TYR A 335 1.50 20.84 2.90
C TYR A 335 0.95 21.70 4.04
N PHE A 336 1.85 22.11 4.92
CA PHE A 336 1.59 22.94 6.10
C PHE A 336 2.23 24.32 6.02
N CYS A 337 3.13 24.53 5.05
CA CYS A 337 3.63 25.82 4.63
C CYS A 337 3.79 25.84 3.11
N ASP A 338 4.15 27.00 2.56
CA ASP A 338 4.35 27.19 1.12
C ASP A 338 5.33 26.15 0.56
N GLY A 339 5.09 25.74 -0.68
CA GLY A 339 5.93 24.75 -1.33
C GLY A 339 5.57 24.51 -2.79
N THR A 340 6.15 23.46 -3.33
CA THR A 340 5.92 23.02 -4.70
C THR A 340 5.64 21.53 -4.72
N TRP A 341 4.74 21.10 -5.60
CA TRP A 341 4.52 19.70 -5.91
C TRP A 341 4.99 19.39 -7.33
N THR A 342 5.85 18.40 -7.45
CA THR A 342 6.26 17.84 -8.75
C THR A 342 5.58 16.48 -8.89
N PRO A 343 4.42 16.39 -9.58
CA PRO A 343 3.75 15.12 -9.85
C PRO A 343 4.65 14.12 -10.58
N PRO A 344 4.44 12.81 -10.38
CA PRO A 344 5.01 11.78 -11.24
C PRO A 344 4.66 11.99 -12.71
N GLN A 345 5.58 11.64 -13.60
CA GLN A 345 5.31 11.59 -15.04
C GLN A 345 4.15 10.63 -15.32
N GLY A 346 3.29 10.97 -16.27
CA GLY A 346 2.19 10.11 -16.70
C GLY A 346 0.99 10.10 -15.76
N LEU A 347 1.04 10.81 -14.62
CA LEU A 347 -0.09 10.87 -13.69
C LEU A 347 -1.32 11.45 -14.38
N SER A 348 -2.39 10.65 -14.47
CA SER A 348 -3.62 10.97 -15.20
C SER A 348 -4.74 11.48 -14.30
N GLU A 349 -4.67 11.29 -12.99
CA GLU A 349 -5.65 11.82 -12.05
C GLU A 349 -5.05 12.11 -10.68
N TYR A 350 -5.52 13.18 -10.04
CA TYR A 350 -5.28 13.44 -8.62
C TYR A 350 -6.42 14.25 -7.99
N GLN A 351 -6.50 14.17 -6.68
CA GLN A 351 -7.39 14.95 -5.84
C GLN A 351 -6.60 16.01 -5.08
N VAL A 352 -7.17 17.19 -4.90
CA VAL A 352 -6.60 18.24 -4.05
C VAL A 352 -7.65 18.84 -3.13
N LEU A 353 -7.32 18.91 -1.85
CA LEU A 353 -8.05 19.66 -0.82
C LEU A 353 -7.23 20.89 -0.46
N ILE A 354 -7.86 22.06 -0.48
CA ILE A 354 -7.26 23.35 -0.14
C ILE A 354 -8.14 23.98 0.93
N VAL A 355 -7.55 24.32 2.06
CA VAL A 355 -8.25 24.97 3.17
C VAL A 355 -7.58 26.30 3.46
N GLY A 356 -8.35 27.39 3.46
CA GLY A 356 -7.86 28.72 3.83
C GLY A 356 -7.64 28.87 5.33
N GLY A 357 -6.84 29.85 5.75
CA GLY A 357 -6.64 30.15 7.17
C GLY A 357 -7.94 30.63 7.85
N GLY A 358 -8.14 30.26 9.12
CA GLY A 358 -9.28 30.71 9.91
C GLY A 358 -9.14 32.14 10.39
N GLY A 359 -10.26 32.80 10.66
CA GLY A 359 -10.30 34.16 11.21
C GLY A 359 -9.93 34.22 12.69
N ALA A 360 -9.38 35.36 13.11
CA ALA A 360 -9.11 35.63 14.52
C ALA A 360 -10.41 35.79 15.32
N GLY A 361 -10.39 35.46 16.61
CA GLY A 361 -11.44 35.85 17.55
C GLY A 361 -11.40 37.34 17.91
N GLY A 362 -12.56 37.91 18.19
CA GLY A 362 -12.73 39.30 18.59
C GLY A 362 -12.30 39.57 20.03
N ARG A 363 -11.81 40.80 20.30
CA ARG A 363 -11.40 41.24 21.64
C ARG A 363 -12.48 42.03 22.39
N THR A 364 -12.27 42.18 23.70
CA THR A 364 -12.99 43.16 24.53
C THR A 364 -12.23 44.49 24.63
N ASN A 365 -12.94 45.63 24.59
CA ASN A 365 -12.35 46.98 24.56
C ASN A 365 -12.20 47.67 25.94
N SER A 366 -12.46 47.00 27.06
CA SER A 366 -12.38 47.63 28.39
C SER A 366 -12.10 46.63 29.52
N GLY A 367 -11.48 47.07 30.62
CA GLY A 367 -11.39 46.32 31.88
C GLY A 367 -12.72 46.20 32.64
N ASN A 368 -13.82 46.07 31.90
CA ASN A 368 -15.16 45.83 32.43
C ASN A 368 -15.49 44.35 32.15
N SER A 369 -15.81 43.63 33.21
CA SER A 369 -16.09 42.19 33.19
C SER A 369 -17.26 41.81 32.29
N ASN A 370 -18.10 42.74 31.85
CA ASN A 370 -19.40 42.41 31.27
C ASN A 370 -19.40 42.34 29.73
N LYS A 371 -18.24 42.52 29.06
CA LYS A 371 -18.14 42.57 27.59
C LYS A 371 -17.65 41.27 26.97
N ALA A 372 -17.98 41.05 25.69
CA ALA A 372 -17.53 39.90 24.93
C ALA A 372 -17.19 40.23 23.47
N GLY A 373 -16.24 39.51 22.89
CA GLY A 373 -15.92 39.52 21.46
C GLY A 373 -16.57 38.34 20.73
N GLY A 374 -16.74 38.49 19.41
CA GLY A 374 -17.27 37.42 18.56
C GLY A 374 -16.23 36.35 18.22
N GLY A 375 -16.67 35.14 17.88
CA GLY A 375 -15.78 34.09 17.37
C GLY A 375 -15.32 34.37 15.93
N GLY A 376 -14.12 33.90 15.56
CA GLY A 376 -13.63 33.95 14.18
C GLY A 376 -14.31 32.92 13.29
N GLY A 377 -14.49 33.24 12.01
CA GLY A 377 -15.04 32.31 11.01
C GLY A 377 -13.99 31.32 10.49
N GLY A 378 -14.44 30.14 10.06
CA GLY A 378 -13.60 29.17 9.34
C GLY A 378 -13.20 29.66 7.95
N GLY A 379 -12.05 29.18 7.46
CA GLY A 379 -11.62 29.36 6.07
C GLY A 379 -12.58 28.72 5.05
N ALA A 380 -12.33 28.95 3.78
CA ALA A 380 -13.00 28.18 2.72
C ALA A 380 -12.34 26.80 2.60
N VAL A 381 -13.11 25.83 2.13
CA VAL A 381 -12.63 24.50 1.78
C VAL A 381 -12.94 24.26 0.31
N VAL A 382 -11.91 24.01 -0.48
CA VAL A 382 -12.00 23.66 -1.90
C VAL A 382 -11.51 22.24 -2.06
N PHE A 383 -12.33 21.37 -2.64
CA PHE A 383 -11.97 20.00 -2.98
C PHE A 383 -12.19 19.79 -4.46
N GLN A 384 -11.18 19.29 -5.17
CA GLN A 384 -11.23 19.08 -6.61
C GLN A 384 -10.59 17.75 -6.99
N THR A 385 -11.26 16.99 -7.86
CA THR A 385 -10.64 15.92 -8.64
C THR A 385 -10.20 16.51 -9.98
N VAL A 386 -8.95 16.30 -10.35
CA VAL A 386 -8.33 16.78 -11.58
C VAL A 386 -7.95 15.57 -12.42
N SER A 387 -8.59 15.43 -13.58
CA SER A 387 -8.29 14.37 -14.55
C SER A 387 -7.56 14.98 -15.76
N ILE A 388 -6.48 14.32 -16.18
CA ILE A 388 -5.56 14.73 -17.24
C ILE A 388 -5.37 13.51 -18.15
N PRO A 389 -6.24 13.31 -19.16
CA PRO A 389 -6.24 12.10 -19.98
C PRO A 389 -4.90 11.82 -20.68
N SER A 390 -4.15 12.87 -21.02
CA SER A 390 -2.83 12.75 -21.66
C SER A 390 -1.68 12.47 -20.68
N GLY A 391 -1.95 12.39 -19.38
CA GLY A 391 -0.94 12.33 -18.33
C GLY A 391 -0.18 13.66 -18.14
N ILE A 392 0.48 13.80 -16.98
CA ILE A 392 1.32 14.97 -16.68
C ILE A 392 2.72 14.80 -17.31
N PRO A 393 3.24 15.82 -18.02
CA PRO A 393 4.60 15.80 -18.56
C PRO A 393 5.68 15.69 -17.47
N ALA A 394 6.81 15.08 -17.82
CA ALA A 394 7.95 14.95 -16.93
C ALA A 394 8.48 16.31 -16.47
N GLY A 395 8.75 16.44 -15.16
CA GLY A 395 9.35 17.65 -14.58
C GLY A 395 8.40 18.83 -14.39
N GLN A 396 7.09 18.66 -14.63
CA GLN A 396 6.10 19.69 -14.34
C GLN A 396 6.03 19.97 -12.82
N SER A 397 5.94 21.24 -12.42
CA SER A 397 5.81 21.64 -11.01
C SER A 397 4.64 22.59 -10.79
N TYR A 398 3.95 22.42 -9.66
CA TYR A 398 2.79 23.20 -9.25
C TYR A 398 3.05 23.91 -7.92
N ASN A 399 2.71 25.19 -7.85
CA ASN A 399 2.96 26.03 -6.67
C ASN A 399 1.82 25.91 -5.65
N ILE A 400 2.20 25.90 -4.37
CA ILE A 400 1.31 25.79 -3.23
C ILE A 400 1.61 26.93 -2.26
N THR A 401 0.55 27.60 -1.80
CA THR A 401 0.63 28.61 -0.74
C THR A 401 -0.32 28.24 0.38
N ILE A 402 0.15 28.31 1.63
CA ILE A 402 -0.65 28.02 2.82
C ILE A 402 -1.03 29.32 3.52
N GLY A 403 -2.33 29.58 3.61
CA GLY A 403 -2.84 30.75 4.29
C GLY A 403 -2.60 30.70 5.79
N ALA A 404 -1.94 31.71 6.35
CA ALA A 404 -1.83 31.88 7.79
C ALA A 404 -3.22 32.14 8.42
N GLY A 405 -3.40 31.69 9.66
CA GLY A 405 -4.57 32.06 10.45
C GLY A 405 -4.54 33.54 10.85
N GLY A 406 -5.72 34.10 11.12
CA GLY A 406 -5.85 35.47 11.61
C GLY A 406 -5.27 35.59 13.02
N ASN A 407 -4.43 36.61 13.26
CA ASN A 407 -3.89 36.88 14.60
C ASN A 407 -4.96 37.46 15.52
N GLY A 408 -5.12 36.83 16.68
CA GLY A 408 -5.95 37.26 17.81
C GLY A 408 -5.53 38.63 18.34
N ALA A 409 -6.52 39.46 18.63
CA ALA A 409 -6.32 40.89 18.84
C ALA A 409 -5.76 41.24 20.24
N SER A 410 -4.50 41.69 20.36
CA SER A 410 -3.94 42.24 21.63
C SER A 410 -3.95 43.79 21.71
N THR A 411 -4.11 44.49 20.58
CA THR A 411 -4.17 45.97 20.46
C THR A 411 -5.30 46.42 19.50
N VAL A 412 -5.65 47.71 19.39
CA VAL A 412 -6.60 48.20 18.36
C VAL A 412 -5.80 48.73 17.17
N PRO A 413 -6.19 48.45 15.91
CA PRO A 413 -7.17 47.45 15.47
C PRO A 413 -6.47 46.10 15.27
N ALA A 414 -7.01 45.01 15.84
CA ALA A 414 -6.35 43.70 15.70
C ALA A 414 -7.27 42.51 15.44
N GLN A 415 -8.49 42.70 14.90
CA GLN A 415 -9.21 41.59 14.28
C GLN A 415 -8.71 41.39 12.84
N ARG A 416 -8.11 40.23 12.55
CA ARG A 416 -7.62 39.89 11.21
C ARG A 416 -8.38 38.70 10.64
N ASN A 417 -8.75 38.82 9.37
CA ASN A 417 -9.16 37.66 8.58
C ASN A 417 -7.98 36.68 8.48
N GLY A 418 -8.29 35.41 8.31
CA GLY A 418 -7.31 34.44 7.84
C GLY A 418 -6.84 34.81 6.42
N GLN A 419 -5.69 34.26 6.03
CA GLN A 419 -5.16 34.39 4.68
C GLN A 419 -5.65 33.24 3.80
N GLN A 420 -5.62 33.45 2.49
CA GLN A 420 -5.99 32.42 1.52
C GLN A 420 -4.90 31.36 1.34
N SER A 421 -5.31 30.13 1.07
CA SER A 421 -4.43 29.07 0.57
C SER A 421 -4.66 28.89 -0.93
N THR A 422 -3.62 28.52 -1.68
CA THR A 422 -3.73 28.35 -3.14
C THR A 422 -2.98 27.11 -3.63
N PHE A 423 -3.50 26.53 -4.72
CA PHE A 423 -2.84 25.51 -5.51
C PHE A 423 -2.99 25.88 -6.99
N ASN A 424 -1.87 25.98 -7.70
CA ASN A 424 -1.86 26.40 -9.10
C ASN A 424 -1.28 25.32 -10.00
N ASN A 425 -2.15 24.69 -10.80
CA ASN A 425 -1.80 23.70 -11.82
C ASN A 425 -2.01 24.23 -13.26
N GLY A 426 -2.05 25.54 -13.45
CA GLY A 426 -2.58 26.21 -14.64
C GLY A 426 -3.97 26.80 -14.41
N ASN A 427 -4.78 26.15 -13.57
CA ASN A 427 -5.96 26.76 -12.95
C ASN A 427 -5.61 27.20 -11.53
N ASN A 428 -5.94 28.44 -11.17
CA ASN A 428 -5.63 28.99 -9.86
C ASN A 428 -6.76 28.64 -8.87
N PHE A 429 -6.61 27.54 -8.14
CA PHE A 429 -7.57 27.16 -7.10
C PHE A 429 -7.26 27.93 -5.81
N ILE A 430 -8.27 28.63 -5.27
CA ILE A 430 -8.12 29.53 -4.13
C ILE A 430 -9.13 29.15 -3.06
N ALA A 431 -8.65 28.85 -1.86
CA ALA A 431 -9.45 28.75 -0.66
C ALA A 431 -9.25 30.01 0.20
N GLY A 432 -10.28 30.86 0.27
CA GLY A 432 -10.21 32.12 1.00
C GLY A 432 -10.11 31.97 2.53
N GLY A 433 -9.57 32.99 3.19
CA GLY A 433 -9.42 32.99 4.65
C GLY A 433 -10.66 33.49 5.39
N GLY A 434 -10.95 32.91 6.56
CA GLY A 434 -12.14 33.17 7.36
C GLY A 434 -12.19 34.56 7.97
N GLY A 435 -13.39 35.06 8.24
CA GLY A 435 -13.64 36.39 8.79
C GLY A 435 -13.24 36.52 10.26
N GLY A 436 -12.56 37.61 10.65
CA GLY A 436 -12.28 37.92 12.05
C GLY A 436 -13.55 38.23 12.86
N GLY A 437 -13.65 37.76 14.10
CA GLY A 437 -14.75 38.02 15.02
C GLY A 437 -14.75 39.45 15.54
N GLY A 438 -15.94 40.04 15.72
CA GLY A 438 -16.15 41.45 16.06
C GLY A 438 -15.63 41.88 17.44
N LEU A 439 -15.17 43.13 17.54
CA LEU A 439 -14.79 43.75 18.81
C LEU A 439 -16.01 44.26 19.58
N SER A 440 -15.97 44.23 20.91
CA SER A 440 -17.02 44.88 21.70
C SER A 440 -17.08 46.39 21.47
N ASN A 441 -18.28 46.92 21.22
CA ASN A 441 -18.63 48.35 21.10
C ASN A 441 -18.04 49.15 19.90
N VAL A 442 -17.24 48.55 19.00
CA VAL A 442 -16.49 49.34 18.00
C VAL A 442 -16.56 48.76 16.59
N GLN A 443 -16.80 47.45 16.40
CA GLN A 443 -16.71 46.85 15.07
C GLN A 443 -17.55 45.56 14.92
N ASN A 444 -18.25 45.45 13.79
CA ASN A 444 -18.93 44.23 13.35
C ASN A 444 -17.95 43.06 13.17
N GLY A 445 -18.48 41.83 13.10
CA GLY A 445 -17.72 40.71 12.57
C GLY A 445 -17.25 40.99 11.15
N LEU A 446 -16.03 40.60 10.82
CA LEU A 446 -15.51 40.72 9.46
C LEU A 446 -16.08 39.63 8.57
N SER A 447 -16.37 39.98 7.32
CA SER A 447 -16.75 39.00 6.31
C SER A 447 -15.54 38.14 5.93
N GLY A 448 -15.81 36.88 5.58
CA GLY A 448 -14.82 35.99 5.00
C GLY A 448 -14.29 36.51 3.65
N ILE A 449 -13.05 36.19 3.31
CA ILE A 449 -12.46 36.45 1.99
C ILE A 449 -12.82 35.27 1.06
N ASN A 450 -13.15 35.53 -0.21
CA ASN A 450 -13.29 34.51 -1.27
C ASN A 450 -14.02 33.23 -0.82
N ASN A 451 -15.34 33.33 -0.64
CA ASN A 451 -16.22 32.19 -0.33
C ASN A 451 -16.00 31.50 1.04
N SER A 452 -15.32 32.15 1.98
CA SER A 452 -15.12 31.64 3.35
C SER A 452 -16.19 32.12 4.34
N SER A 453 -16.11 31.65 5.58
CA SER A 453 -17.12 31.93 6.61
C SER A 453 -16.89 33.27 7.31
N GLY A 454 -17.98 33.90 7.76
CA GLY A 454 -17.96 35.18 8.46
C GLY A 454 -17.66 35.05 9.95
N GLY A 455 -17.04 36.08 10.52
CA GLY A 455 -16.84 36.19 11.97
C GLY A 455 -18.13 36.52 12.71
N GLY A 456 -18.27 36.05 13.95
CA GLY A 456 -19.37 36.42 14.84
C GLY A 456 -19.27 37.87 15.29
N ALA A 457 -20.39 38.47 15.68
CA ALA A 457 -20.41 39.85 16.16
C ALA A 457 -19.88 39.98 17.60
N GLY A 458 -19.20 41.09 17.89
CA GLY A 458 -18.84 41.48 19.26
C GLY A 458 -20.03 42.08 20.01
N ALA A 459 -20.01 42.00 21.33
CA ALA A 459 -21.12 42.45 22.17
C ALA A 459 -21.27 43.99 22.22
N GLN A 460 -22.50 44.46 22.42
CA GLN A 460 -22.96 45.87 22.46
C GLN A 460 -22.94 46.65 21.12
N GLY A 461 -24.08 47.26 20.79
CA GLY A 461 -24.37 47.97 19.52
C GLY A 461 -25.30 47.13 18.61
N ASN A 462 -25.88 47.72 17.56
CA ASN A 462 -26.58 46.98 16.48
C ASN A 462 -25.57 46.19 15.62
N ASN A 463 -24.54 45.60 16.25
CA ASN A 463 -23.41 44.99 15.58
C ASN A 463 -23.85 43.67 14.95
N GLN A 464 -23.61 43.58 13.65
CA GLN A 464 -23.96 42.44 12.82
C GLN A 464 -22.76 41.49 12.72
N SER A 465 -23.05 40.22 12.47
CA SER A 465 -22.03 39.26 12.09
C SER A 465 -21.39 39.63 10.75
N GLY A 466 -20.21 39.09 10.52
CA GLY A 466 -19.61 39.11 9.19
C GLY A 466 -20.39 38.21 8.24
N ASN A 467 -20.46 38.63 6.98
CA ASN A 467 -21.10 37.83 5.95
C ASN A 467 -20.26 36.58 5.64
N GLY A 468 -20.94 35.46 5.39
CA GLY A 468 -20.37 34.28 4.73
C GLY A 468 -20.36 34.46 3.21
N ALA A 469 -20.05 33.40 2.47
CA ALA A 469 -20.13 33.38 1.02
C ALA A 469 -21.56 33.63 0.53
N SER A 470 -21.73 34.36 -0.58
CA SER A 470 -22.97 34.33 -1.37
C SER A 470 -22.74 33.45 -2.61
N GLY A 471 -23.38 32.27 -2.68
CA GLY A 471 -23.29 31.35 -3.83
C GLY A 471 -22.69 29.98 -3.49
N ASN A 472 -22.11 29.28 -4.48
CA ASN A 472 -21.57 27.89 -4.42
C ASN A 472 -20.34 27.69 -3.49
N GLY A 473 -20.12 28.58 -2.53
CA GLY A 473 -19.02 28.51 -1.56
C GLY A 473 -19.46 27.93 -0.23
N ASN A 474 -18.57 27.21 0.45
CA ASN A 474 -18.84 26.61 1.76
C ASN A 474 -18.80 27.61 2.93
N GLY A 475 -18.93 28.92 2.70
CA GLY A 475 -18.77 29.94 3.74
C GLY A 475 -20.09 30.31 4.42
N ASN A 476 -20.26 30.04 5.72
CA ASN A 476 -21.49 30.40 6.44
C ASN A 476 -21.38 31.72 7.22
N LEU A 477 -22.54 32.28 7.56
CA LEU A 477 -22.65 33.50 8.38
C LEU A 477 -22.16 33.26 9.82
N GLY A 478 -21.56 34.29 10.41
CA GLY A 478 -21.38 34.32 11.87
C GLY A 478 -22.69 34.59 12.59
N GLY A 479 -22.69 34.36 13.91
CA GLY A 479 -23.78 34.71 14.80
C GLY A 479 -23.79 36.19 15.16
N ASN A 480 -24.98 36.77 15.26
CA ASN A 480 -25.19 38.15 15.68
C ASN A 480 -24.95 38.34 17.18
N SER A 481 -24.76 39.59 17.58
CA SER A 481 -24.59 39.96 18.98
C SER A 481 -25.94 39.95 19.71
N SER A 482 -25.91 39.79 21.04
CA SER A 482 -27.10 40.02 21.85
C SER A 482 -26.77 40.76 23.14
N SER A 483 -27.69 41.61 23.57
CA SER A 483 -27.71 42.21 24.91
C SER A 483 -28.94 41.68 25.62
N SER A 484 -28.77 40.90 26.70
CA SER A 484 -29.89 40.65 27.61
C SER A 484 -30.33 42.01 28.19
N GLY A 485 -31.64 42.23 28.36
CA GLY A 485 -32.22 43.52 28.76
C GLY A 485 -31.82 44.07 30.14
N ASN A 486 -30.77 43.54 30.76
CA ASN A 486 -30.12 44.05 31.94
C ASN A 486 -28.63 44.28 31.63
N SER A 487 -28.09 45.47 31.93
CA SER A 487 -26.81 46.01 31.44
C SER A 487 -25.54 45.19 31.74
N ASP A 488 -25.66 44.07 32.44
CA ASP A 488 -24.55 43.41 33.12
C ASP A 488 -24.05 42.12 32.45
N ASN A 489 -24.76 41.57 31.45
CA ASN A 489 -24.31 40.35 30.75
C ASN A 489 -24.44 40.48 29.23
N GLN A 490 -23.30 40.56 28.54
CA GLN A 490 -23.22 40.76 27.09
C GLN A 490 -22.51 39.58 26.42
N TYR A 491 -22.99 39.19 25.25
CA TYR A 491 -22.57 37.97 24.56
C TYR A 491 -22.13 38.27 23.12
N GLY A 492 -20.98 37.70 22.75
CA GLY A 492 -20.55 37.67 21.35
C GLY A 492 -21.19 36.50 20.62
N GLY A 493 -21.44 36.65 19.32
CA GLY A 493 -21.88 35.54 18.48
C GLY A 493 -20.73 34.60 18.13
N GLY A 494 -21.03 33.33 17.87
CA GLY A 494 -20.05 32.38 17.33
C GLY A 494 -19.70 32.70 15.87
N GLY A 495 -18.51 32.32 15.41
CA GLY A 495 -18.13 32.42 14.00
C GLY A 495 -18.80 31.34 13.14
N GLY A 496 -19.00 31.62 11.86
CA GLY A 496 -19.48 30.62 10.91
C GLY A 496 -18.41 29.55 10.64
N GLY A 497 -18.82 28.30 10.47
CA GLY A 497 -17.97 27.23 9.97
C GLY A 497 -18.32 26.85 8.54
N ALA A 498 -17.53 25.98 7.93
CA ALA A 498 -17.73 25.62 6.52
C ALA A 498 -19.04 24.84 6.24
N ASN A 499 -19.67 24.27 7.27
CA ASN A 499 -20.89 23.48 7.12
C ASN A 499 -22.11 24.07 7.84
N ALA A 500 -21.90 24.92 8.86
CA ALA A 500 -22.99 25.55 9.59
C ALA A 500 -22.69 27.00 9.97
N ALA A 501 -23.74 27.80 10.11
CA ALA A 501 -23.64 29.16 10.64
C ALA A 501 -23.26 29.17 12.13
N GLY A 502 -22.64 30.26 12.57
CA GLY A 502 -22.36 30.52 13.97
C GLY A 502 -23.64 30.86 14.73
N VAL A 503 -23.73 30.44 15.99
CA VAL A 503 -24.91 30.71 16.83
C VAL A 503 -24.85 32.12 17.38
N ASN A 504 -25.98 32.81 17.38
CA ASN A 504 -26.12 34.15 17.94
C ASN A 504 -25.79 34.22 19.45
N GLY A 505 -25.52 35.43 19.93
CA GLY A 505 -25.13 35.71 21.32
C GLY A 505 -26.17 35.29 22.37
N ASP A 506 -27.46 35.35 22.03
CA ASP A 506 -28.61 34.97 22.86
C ASP A 506 -28.84 33.46 22.92
N GLY A 507 -28.30 32.72 21.95
CA GLY A 507 -28.25 31.26 21.95
C GLY A 507 -27.05 30.71 22.73
N ASN A 508 -26.56 29.53 22.34
CA ASN A 508 -25.39 28.91 22.99
C ASN A 508 -24.04 29.51 22.54
N ARG A 509 -24.03 30.51 21.64
CA ARG A 509 -22.82 31.19 21.15
C ARG A 509 -21.80 30.29 20.44
N ASN A 510 -22.17 29.05 20.12
CA ASN A 510 -21.27 28.08 19.53
C ASN A 510 -20.81 28.52 18.14
N GLY A 511 -19.57 28.20 17.79
CA GLY A 511 -19.10 28.28 16.43
C GLY A 511 -19.80 27.26 15.54
N GLY A 512 -19.95 27.58 14.25
CA GLY A 512 -20.49 26.66 13.26
C GLY A 512 -19.52 25.51 12.98
N SER A 513 -20.05 24.32 12.70
CA SER A 513 -19.22 23.16 12.36
C SER A 513 -18.48 23.34 11.03
N GLY A 514 -17.29 22.74 10.96
CA GLY A 514 -16.52 22.55 9.73
C GLY A 514 -17.15 21.51 8.81
N ILE A 515 -16.51 21.29 7.66
CA ILE A 515 -16.94 20.32 6.65
C ILE A 515 -15.98 19.12 6.63
N MET A 516 -16.54 17.92 6.61
CA MET A 516 -15.77 16.67 6.59
C MET A 516 -15.17 16.43 5.20
N ASN A 517 -13.90 16.02 5.16
CA ASN A 517 -13.28 15.47 3.96
C ASN A 517 -12.33 14.31 4.31
N PRO A 518 -12.41 13.15 3.62
CA PRO A 518 -11.60 11.98 3.93
C PRO A 518 -10.28 11.89 3.14
N ILE A 519 -9.87 12.94 2.39
CA ILE A 519 -8.69 12.91 1.49
C ILE A 519 -7.39 12.46 2.17
N SER A 520 -7.25 12.66 3.49
CA SER A 520 -6.07 12.26 4.25
C SER A 520 -6.00 10.75 4.58
N GLY A 521 -7.01 9.98 4.16
CA GLY A 521 -7.21 8.56 4.48
C GLY A 521 -8.14 8.31 5.68
N ILE A 522 -8.55 9.38 6.37
CA ILE A 522 -9.45 9.38 7.52
C ILE A 522 -10.38 10.59 7.49
N GLU A 523 -11.63 10.40 7.92
CA GLU A 523 -12.64 11.46 7.97
C GLU A 523 -12.18 12.57 8.93
N THR A 524 -11.99 13.77 8.40
CA THR A 524 -11.50 14.93 9.16
C THR A 524 -12.33 16.16 8.81
N ASP A 525 -12.79 16.90 9.82
CA ASP A 525 -13.52 18.16 9.65
C ASP A 525 -12.57 19.36 9.54
N TYR A 526 -12.81 20.22 8.55
CA TYR A 526 -12.02 21.41 8.28
C TYR A 526 -12.85 22.69 8.35
N ALA A 527 -12.21 23.78 8.75
CA ALA A 527 -12.73 25.14 8.75
C ALA A 527 -13.98 25.34 9.62
N ALA A 528 -13.88 24.96 10.88
CA ALA A 528 -14.89 25.25 11.89
C ALA A 528 -14.86 26.72 12.33
N GLY A 529 -16.00 27.24 12.80
CA GLY A 529 -16.08 28.56 13.44
C GLY A 529 -15.66 28.53 14.91
N GLY A 530 -15.13 29.64 15.42
CA GLY A 530 -14.82 29.82 16.83
C GLY A 530 -16.06 30.16 17.67
N GLY A 531 -16.06 29.80 18.95
CA GLY A 531 -17.12 30.14 19.88
C GLY A 531 -17.10 31.62 20.28
N GLY A 532 -18.28 32.20 20.49
CA GLY A 532 -18.44 33.57 20.97
C GLY A 532 -18.06 33.72 22.44
N GLY A 533 -17.48 34.86 22.81
CA GLY A 533 -17.15 35.17 24.19
C GLY A 533 -18.38 35.47 25.05
N ALA A 534 -18.21 35.45 26.36
CA ALA A 534 -19.24 35.84 27.31
C ALA A 534 -18.72 36.86 28.34
N GLY A 535 -19.55 37.85 28.67
CA GLY A 535 -19.35 38.72 29.81
C GLY A 535 -19.59 38.00 31.14
N GLY A 536 -18.82 38.36 32.16
CA GLY A 536 -18.92 37.84 33.53
C GLY A 536 -18.42 36.40 33.65
N ASN A 537 -19.02 35.65 34.58
CA ASN A 537 -18.73 34.24 34.83
C ASN A 537 -19.61 33.29 33.99
N ASN A 538 -20.30 33.81 32.98
CA ASN A 538 -21.22 33.02 32.16
C ASN A 538 -20.46 32.05 31.23
N ASN A 539 -21.16 31.02 30.77
CA ASN A 539 -20.61 30.08 29.81
C ASN A 539 -20.42 30.74 28.44
N SER A 540 -19.18 30.76 27.98
CA SER A 540 -18.83 31.11 26.60
C SER A 540 -19.30 30.03 25.62
N GLY A 541 -19.29 30.37 24.33
CA GLY A 541 -19.62 29.42 23.28
C GLY A 541 -18.50 28.41 23.04
N ASN A 542 -18.87 27.18 22.73
CA ASN A 542 -17.91 26.18 22.26
C ASN A 542 -17.51 26.47 20.81
N GLY A 543 -16.29 26.11 20.43
CA GLY A 543 -15.90 26.07 19.03
C GLY A 543 -16.68 25.01 18.25
N GLY A 544 -16.79 25.21 16.94
CA GLY A 544 -17.40 24.23 16.05
C GLY A 544 -16.56 22.95 15.92
N ILE A 545 -17.24 21.86 15.57
CA ILE A 545 -16.60 20.58 15.22
C ILE A 545 -15.66 20.80 14.03
N GLY A 546 -14.42 20.29 14.09
CA GLY A 546 -13.34 20.62 13.16
C GLY A 546 -12.27 21.57 13.73
N GLY A 547 -12.31 21.81 15.05
CA GLY A 547 -11.24 22.48 15.76
C GLY A 547 -11.44 24.00 15.93
N GLY A 548 -12.68 24.47 16.01
CA GLY A 548 -12.95 25.85 16.38
C GLY A 548 -12.45 26.16 17.79
N GLY A 549 -11.92 27.36 18.02
CA GLY A 549 -11.51 27.80 19.35
C GLY A 549 -12.70 28.14 20.24
N ASN A 550 -12.74 27.62 21.47
CA ASN A 550 -13.77 27.99 22.45
C ASN A 550 -13.66 29.48 22.84
N GLY A 551 -14.80 30.13 23.04
CA GLY A 551 -14.85 31.50 23.53
C GLY A 551 -14.33 31.61 24.98
N GLY A 552 -13.87 32.80 25.35
CA GLY A 552 -13.45 33.14 26.70
C GLY A 552 -14.55 33.78 27.54
N ASN A 553 -14.33 33.82 28.86
CA ASN A 553 -15.12 34.57 29.83
C ASN A 553 -14.19 35.22 30.87
N ALA A 554 -14.71 35.76 31.97
CA ALA A 554 -13.89 36.42 32.98
C ALA A 554 -12.79 35.53 33.61
N ASN A 555 -12.97 34.21 33.60
CA ASN A 555 -12.05 33.24 34.24
C ASN A 555 -11.22 32.43 33.22
N ASN A 556 -11.68 32.35 31.97
CA ASN A 556 -11.05 31.54 30.93
C ASN A 556 -10.68 32.40 29.73
N THR A 557 -9.44 32.26 29.25
CA THR A 557 -9.01 32.90 28.01
C THR A 557 -9.66 32.23 26.81
N ALA A 558 -9.90 33.00 25.75
CA ALA A 558 -10.34 32.43 24.49
C ALA A 558 -9.27 31.49 23.92
N GLN A 559 -9.70 30.41 23.27
CA GLN A 559 -8.80 29.42 22.67
C GLN A 559 -8.57 29.71 21.19
N ASN A 560 -7.40 29.32 20.70
CA ASN A 560 -7.08 29.40 19.27
C ASN A 560 -7.90 28.37 18.48
N GLY A 561 -8.12 28.65 17.20
CA GLY A 561 -8.52 27.63 16.24
C GLY A 561 -7.38 26.63 16.01
N ALA A 562 -7.74 25.38 15.78
CA ALA A 562 -6.81 24.29 15.51
C ALA A 562 -5.94 24.60 14.28
N VAL A 563 -4.62 24.48 14.41
CA VAL A 563 -3.67 24.76 13.34
C VAL A 563 -3.84 23.75 12.20
N ASN A 564 -3.63 24.17 10.95
CA ASN A 564 -3.81 23.35 9.74
C ASN A 564 -5.22 22.81 9.52
N THR A 565 -6.23 23.38 10.18
CA THR A 565 -7.64 23.05 9.93
C THR A 565 -8.38 24.21 9.26
N GLY A 566 -7.79 25.40 9.19
CA GLY A 566 -8.49 26.61 8.77
C GLY A 566 -9.56 27.09 9.74
N SER A 567 -9.59 26.59 10.98
CA SER A 567 -10.66 26.89 11.93
C SER A 567 -10.49 28.25 12.64
N GLY A 568 -11.60 28.89 12.97
CA GLY A 568 -11.64 30.21 13.60
C GLY A 568 -11.29 30.20 15.08
N GLY A 569 -10.68 31.30 15.56
CA GLY A 569 -10.35 31.49 16.97
C GLY A 569 -11.54 31.93 17.83
N GLY A 570 -11.52 31.60 19.12
CA GLY A 570 -12.60 31.96 20.05
C GLY A 570 -12.63 33.45 20.39
N GLY A 571 -13.82 33.99 20.63
CA GLY A 571 -14.01 35.38 21.06
C GLY A 571 -13.65 35.60 22.53
N ALA A 572 -13.05 36.74 22.86
CA ALA A 572 -12.66 37.09 24.23
C ALA A 572 -13.86 37.40 25.14
N GLY A 573 -13.73 37.25 26.46
CA GLY A 573 -14.80 37.55 27.41
C GLY A 573 -14.31 38.21 28.69
N GLY A 574 -15.11 39.14 29.21
CA GLY A 574 -14.83 39.91 30.42
C GLY A 574 -13.48 40.63 30.42
N ASN A 575 -12.70 40.42 31.48
CA ASN A 575 -11.40 41.07 31.66
C ASN A 575 -10.31 40.53 30.73
N ASN A 576 -10.54 39.39 30.07
CA ASN A 576 -9.62 38.83 29.09
C ASN A 576 -9.74 39.61 27.79
N ARG A 577 -8.66 40.30 27.43
CA ARG A 577 -8.64 41.28 26.33
C ARG A 577 -8.31 40.70 24.96
N SER A 578 -7.88 39.44 24.87
CA SER A 578 -7.39 38.86 23.61
C SER A 578 -8.31 37.74 23.14
N GLY A 579 -8.76 37.83 21.89
CA GLY A 579 -9.38 36.70 21.20
C GLY A 579 -8.33 35.67 20.78
N GLY A 580 -8.77 34.43 20.52
CA GLY A 580 -7.89 33.39 20.01
C GLY A 580 -7.43 33.66 18.58
N ASN A 581 -6.25 33.17 18.21
CA ASN A 581 -5.80 33.14 16.83
C ASN A 581 -6.64 32.16 16.01
N GLY A 582 -6.82 32.43 14.72
CA GLY A 582 -7.32 31.43 13.78
C GLY A 582 -6.24 30.38 13.47
N GLY A 583 -6.65 29.18 13.10
CA GLY A 583 -5.79 28.12 12.60
C GLY A 583 -5.27 28.42 11.19
N SER A 584 -4.05 27.99 10.88
CA SER A 584 -3.54 28.03 9.50
C SER A 584 -4.37 27.13 8.58
N GLY A 585 -4.30 27.42 7.28
CA GLY A 585 -4.79 26.54 6.23
C GLY A 585 -3.94 25.28 6.07
N ILE A 586 -4.34 24.45 5.11
CA ILE A 586 -3.65 23.20 4.74
C ILE A 586 -3.93 22.91 3.26
N VAL A 587 -2.99 22.27 2.58
CA VAL A 587 -3.22 21.67 1.26
C VAL A 587 -2.88 20.20 1.31
N ILE A 588 -3.78 19.34 0.84
CA ILE A 588 -3.59 17.90 0.77
C ILE A 588 -3.79 17.48 -0.67
N ILE A 589 -2.84 16.74 -1.22
CA ILE A 589 -2.88 16.17 -2.55
C ILE A 589 -2.93 14.66 -2.38
N ARG A 590 -3.86 13.99 -3.06
CA ARG A 590 -3.93 12.53 -3.10
C ARG A 590 -3.94 12.07 -4.53
N TYR A 591 -3.16 11.04 -4.85
CA TYR A 591 -3.24 10.37 -6.13
C TYR A 591 -2.99 8.88 -5.97
N GLU A 592 -3.61 8.08 -6.81
CA GLU A 592 -3.36 6.65 -6.86
C GLU A 592 -2.11 6.42 -7.75
N ILE A 593 -1.13 5.69 -7.24
CA ILE A 593 -0.12 5.03 -8.05
C ILE A 593 -0.79 3.75 -8.55
N PHE A 594 -1.55 3.85 -9.62
CA PHE A 594 -1.84 2.64 -10.38
C PHE A 594 -0.49 2.13 -10.87
N ARG A 595 0.00 1.04 -10.28
CA ARG A 595 0.87 0.11 -11.00
C ARG A 595 -0.01 -0.51 -12.07
N ILE A 596 -0.25 0.25 -13.12
CA ILE A 596 -0.68 -0.30 -14.39
C ILE A 596 0.37 -1.36 -14.70
N LEU A 597 -0.04 -2.62 -14.57
CA LEU A 597 0.74 -3.75 -15.02
C LEU A 597 1.14 -3.43 -16.47
N PRO A 598 2.44 -3.42 -16.80
CA PRO A 598 2.90 -3.06 -18.13
C PRO A 598 2.19 -3.97 -19.14
N VAL A 599 1.31 -3.39 -19.96
CA VAL A 599 0.44 -4.03 -20.98
C VAL A 599 -0.38 -5.24 -20.50
N GLU A 600 -1.67 -5.23 -20.82
CA GLU A 600 -2.53 -6.41 -20.63
C GLU A 600 -2.52 -7.27 -21.90
N LEU A 601 -1.73 -8.35 -21.92
CA LEU A 601 -1.72 -9.33 -23.01
C LEU A 601 -3.03 -10.14 -23.01
N LEU A 602 -3.83 -10.00 -24.08
CA LEU A 602 -5.09 -10.74 -24.26
C LEU A 602 -4.86 -12.13 -24.82
N GLU A 603 -3.96 -12.24 -25.78
CA GLU A 603 -3.59 -13.51 -26.39
C GLU A 603 -2.12 -13.53 -26.79
N PHE A 604 -1.51 -14.71 -26.72
CA PHE A 604 -0.18 -14.99 -27.24
C PHE A 604 -0.16 -16.41 -27.78
N ASN A 605 0.08 -16.55 -29.08
CA ASN A 605 0.00 -17.82 -29.80
C ASN A 605 1.19 -17.99 -30.75
N ALA A 606 1.59 -19.25 -30.95
CA ALA A 606 2.56 -19.62 -31.98
C ALA A 606 2.05 -20.82 -32.78
N SER A 607 2.17 -20.75 -34.11
CA SER A 607 1.71 -21.81 -35.01
C SER A 607 2.73 -22.12 -36.10
N PHE A 608 2.94 -23.40 -36.38
CA PHE A 608 3.86 -23.84 -37.42
C PHE A 608 3.14 -23.90 -38.77
N THR A 609 3.76 -23.32 -39.80
CA THR A 609 3.28 -23.30 -41.18
C THR A 609 4.15 -24.25 -42.03
N PRO A 610 3.62 -25.42 -42.44
CA PRO A 610 4.41 -26.43 -43.14
C PRO A 610 4.95 -26.01 -44.51
N GLN A 611 4.23 -25.17 -45.26
CA GLN A 611 4.55 -24.83 -46.64
C GLN A 611 5.90 -24.14 -46.77
N ASN A 612 6.15 -23.17 -45.89
CA ASN A 612 7.38 -22.36 -45.89
C ASN A 612 8.32 -22.75 -44.74
N ARG A 613 7.93 -23.76 -43.93
CA ARG A 613 8.62 -24.17 -42.69
C ARG A 613 8.93 -22.98 -41.78
N THR A 614 7.91 -22.17 -41.50
CA THR A 614 8.01 -21.01 -40.62
C THR A 614 7.14 -21.20 -39.38
N SER A 615 7.43 -20.45 -38.32
CA SER A 615 6.55 -20.32 -37.16
C SER A 615 6.00 -18.90 -37.14
N THR A 616 4.68 -18.77 -37.14
CA THR A 616 4.01 -17.47 -36.98
C THR A 616 3.67 -17.28 -35.51
N ILE A 617 4.12 -16.18 -34.94
CA ILE A 617 3.88 -15.75 -33.57
C ILE A 617 2.92 -14.56 -33.65
N SER A 618 1.79 -14.65 -32.96
CA SER A 618 0.77 -13.59 -32.94
C SER A 618 0.36 -13.29 -31.51
N TRP A 619 0.12 -12.02 -31.23
CA TRP A 619 -0.37 -11.58 -29.93
C TRP A 619 -1.26 -10.35 -30.08
N ALA A 620 -2.11 -10.14 -29.07
CA ALA A 620 -2.90 -8.94 -28.96
C ALA A 620 -2.82 -8.38 -27.54
N THR A 621 -2.87 -7.06 -27.44
CA THR A 621 -2.87 -6.32 -26.18
C THR A 621 -4.21 -5.65 -25.99
N GLY A 622 -4.79 -5.74 -24.80
CA GLY A 622 -6.04 -5.06 -24.47
C GLY A 622 -5.83 -3.63 -24.01
N LYS A 623 -4.63 -3.35 -23.47
CA LYS A 623 -4.16 -2.02 -23.11
C LYS A 623 -2.64 -1.97 -23.25
N GLU A 624 -2.13 -0.87 -23.78
CA GLU A 624 -0.71 -0.54 -23.78
C GLU A 624 -0.45 0.74 -23.01
N TRP A 625 0.53 0.71 -22.11
CA TRP A 625 0.97 1.90 -21.41
C TRP A 625 2.48 1.90 -21.26
N GLU A 626 3.10 3.00 -21.67
CA GLU A 626 4.56 3.17 -21.68
C GLU A 626 5.32 2.12 -22.51
N ASN A 627 4.64 1.36 -23.37
CA ASN A 627 5.25 0.28 -24.14
C ASN A 627 6.07 0.82 -25.32
N SER A 628 7.40 0.71 -25.25
CA SER A 628 8.26 1.08 -26.38
C SER A 628 8.19 0.04 -27.48
N HIS A 629 8.48 -1.22 -27.16
CA HIS A 629 8.55 -2.31 -28.14
C HIS A 629 8.49 -3.69 -27.48
N PHE A 630 8.22 -4.70 -28.31
CA PHE A 630 8.32 -6.11 -27.95
C PHE A 630 9.56 -6.74 -28.57
N GLU A 631 10.40 -7.38 -27.76
CA GLU A 631 11.44 -8.30 -28.22
C GLU A 631 10.88 -9.72 -28.27
N ILE A 632 10.98 -10.38 -29.44
CA ILE A 632 10.55 -11.76 -29.61
C ILE A 632 11.74 -12.65 -29.31
N GLU A 633 11.58 -13.56 -28.35
CA GLU A 633 12.64 -14.47 -27.94
C GLU A 633 12.25 -15.93 -28.15
N ARG A 634 13.23 -16.75 -28.52
CA ARG A 634 13.06 -18.17 -28.83
C ARG A 634 14.04 -19.06 -28.07
N ALA A 635 13.58 -20.23 -27.65
CA ALA A 635 14.42 -21.31 -27.15
C ALA A 635 14.12 -22.63 -27.89
N ILE A 636 15.15 -23.45 -28.14
CA ILE A 636 15.01 -24.72 -28.86
C ILE A 636 15.21 -25.90 -27.89
N ASP A 637 14.30 -26.88 -27.97
CA ASP A 637 14.21 -28.12 -27.21
C ASP A 637 14.00 -27.98 -25.69
N ASN A 638 14.45 -26.89 -25.08
CA ASN A 638 14.22 -26.58 -23.66
C ASN A 638 14.07 -25.08 -23.43
N VAL A 639 13.52 -24.69 -22.28
CA VAL A 639 13.23 -23.30 -21.90
C VAL A 639 14.35 -22.63 -21.09
N LYS A 640 15.57 -23.18 -21.08
CA LYS A 640 16.66 -22.63 -20.24
C LYS A 640 17.41 -21.47 -20.89
N SER A 641 17.40 -21.37 -22.22
CA SER A 641 18.18 -20.38 -22.97
C SER A 641 17.34 -19.81 -24.10
N PHE A 642 16.86 -18.60 -23.90
CA PHE A 642 16.16 -17.82 -24.92
C PHE A 642 17.14 -16.89 -25.64
N GLU A 643 16.99 -16.77 -26.96
CA GLU A 643 17.69 -15.80 -27.80
C GLU A 643 16.68 -14.82 -28.43
N LYS A 644 17.04 -13.54 -28.53
CA LYS A 644 16.25 -12.55 -29.27
C LYS A 644 16.33 -12.83 -30.77
N ILE A 645 15.17 -13.06 -31.40
CA ILE A 645 15.05 -13.33 -32.84
C ILE A 645 14.46 -12.16 -33.64
N GLY A 646 13.83 -11.19 -32.96
CA GLY A 646 13.22 -10.02 -33.61
C GLY A 646 12.71 -8.99 -32.61
N GLU A 647 12.21 -7.88 -33.15
CA GLU A 647 11.61 -6.77 -32.41
C GLU A 647 10.45 -6.18 -33.21
N VAL A 648 9.40 -5.77 -32.52
CA VAL A 648 8.22 -5.09 -33.09
C VAL A 648 7.91 -3.88 -32.22
N GLU A 649 7.84 -2.70 -32.83
CA GLU A 649 7.50 -1.43 -32.16
C GLU A 649 6.09 -1.51 -31.55
N GLY A 650 5.95 -1.01 -30.32
CA GLY A 650 4.65 -0.86 -29.67
C GLY A 650 3.97 0.45 -30.08
N VAL A 651 2.71 0.61 -29.69
CA VAL A 651 1.94 1.85 -29.96
C VAL A 651 2.21 2.91 -28.90
N GLY A 652 2.82 2.54 -27.77
CA GLY A 652 3.19 3.44 -26.67
C GLY A 652 2.08 3.55 -25.64
N TYR A 653 0.93 4.10 -26.04
CA TYR A 653 -0.23 4.30 -25.18
C TYR A 653 -1.51 4.01 -25.96
N SER A 654 -2.24 2.97 -25.57
CA SER A 654 -3.53 2.60 -26.15
C SER A 654 -4.43 1.95 -25.11
N ASP A 655 -5.72 2.30 -25.11
CA ASP A 655 -6.77 1.57 -24.37
C ASP A 655 -7.60 0.66 -25.34
N ASP A 656 -7.27 0.67 -26.63
CA ASP A 656 -7.87 -0.16 -27.67
C ASP A 656 -7.08 -1.46 -27.86
N VAL A 657 -7.73 -2.46 -28.48
CA VAL A 657 -7.06 -3.73 -28.80
C VAL A 657 -6.10 -3.54 -29.96
N GLU A 658 -4.82 -3.84 -29.74
CA GLU A 658 -3.78 -3.81 -30.76
C GLU A 658 -3.32 -5.24 -31.08
N GLU A 659 -3.22 -5.57 -32.36
CA GLU A 659 -2.84 -6.89 -32.86
C GLU A 659 -1.47 -6.86 -33.54
N TYR A 660 -0.64 -7.84 -33.24
CA TYR A 660 0.73 -7.94 -33.72
C TYR A 660 1.05 -9.33 -34.25
N SER A 661 2.04 -9.41 -35.16
CA SER A 661 2.56 -10.68 -35.63
C SER A 661 4.04 -10.62 -35.99
N PHE A 662 4.72 -11.76 -35.84
CA PHE A 662 6.11 -11.97 -36.21
C PHE A 662 6.31 -13.37 -36.83
N ILE A 663 7.19 -13.49 -37.82
CA ILE A 663 7.47 -14.76 -38.51
C ILE A 663 8.91 -15.20 -38.23
N ASP A 664 9.07 -16.38 -37.63
CA ASP A 664 10.36 -17.07 -37.50
C ASP A 664 10.61 -18.03 -38.67
N GLU A 665 11.59 -17.69 -39.50
CA GLU A 665 12.03 -18.46 -40.67
C GLU A 665 13.24 -19.37 -40.39
N LYS A 666 13.87 -19.27 -39.21
CA LYS A 666 15.15 -19.93 -38.91
C LYS A 666 14.98 -21.15 -38.03
N LEU A 667 14.06 -22.04 -38.38
CA LEU A 667 13.71 -23.21 -37.56
C LEU A 667 14.70 -24.38 -37.72
N PRO A 668 14.94 -25.18 -36.65
CA PRO A 668 15.85 -26.34 -36.72
C PRO A 668 15.40 -27.39 -37.73
N LEU A 669 16.33 -27.90 -38.54
CA LEU A 669 16.03 -28.93 -39.56
C LEU A 669 15.75 -30.31 -38.97
N LEU A 670 16.35 -30.63 -37.83
CA LEU A 670 16.16 -31.92 -37.13
C LEU A 670 14.80 -32.02 -36.43
N GLY A 671 13.96 -30.98 -36.50
CA GLY A 671 12.72 -30.90 -35.75
C GLY A 671 12.97 -30.68 -34.26
N GLY A 672 11.91 -30.74 -33.45
CA GLY A 672 11.99 -30.51 -32.02
C GLY A 672 10.86 -29.63 -31.51
N MET A 673 11.00 -29.13 -30.28
CA MET A 673 10.11 -28.10 -29.73
C MET A 673 10.78 -26.73 -29.87
N ALA A 674 10.09 -25.76 -30.46
CA ALA A 674 10.46 -24.35 -30.37
C ALA A 674 9.56 -23.67 -29.35
N TYR A 675 10.14 -22.94 -28.41
CA TYR A 675 9.44 -22.19 -27.39
C TYR A 675 9.62 -20.69 -27.65
N TYR A 676 8.56 -19.91 -27.54
CA TYR A 676 8.59 -18.46 -27.73
C TYR A 676 8.07 -17.76 -26.48
N ARG A 677 8.62 -16.57 -26.24
CA ARG A 677 8.09 -15.59 -25.29
C ARG A 677 8.31 -14.19 -25.84
N LEU A 678 7.49 -13.26 -25.39
CA LEU A 678 7.68 -11.84 -25.61
C LEU A 678 8.40 -11.25 -24.40
N LYS A 679 9.35 -10.36 -24.65
CA LYS A 679 9.89 -9.43 -23.67
C LYS A 679 9.42 -8.05 -24.05
N GLN A 680 8.53 -7.50 -23.26
CA GLN A 680 8.00 -6.16 -23.47
C GLN A 680 8.93 -5.16 -22.78
N VAL A 681 9.24 -4.06 -23.45
CA VAL A 681 10.18 -3.05 -22.96
C VAL A 681 9.49 -1.69 -22.92
N ASP A 682 9.54 -1.04 -21.76
CA ASP A 682 8.95 0.28 -21.57
C ASP A 682 9.90 1.40 -22.02
N PHE A 683 9.40 2.63 -22.19
CA PHE A 683 10.26 3.81 -22.48
C PHE A 683 11.33 4.08 -21.41
N SER A 684 11.13 3.60 -20.17
CA SER A 684 12.11 3.68 -19.09
C SER A 684 13.23 2.64 -19.17
N GLY A 685 13.10 1.64 -20.06
CA GLY A 685 13.99 0.48 -20.16
C GLY A 685 13.66 -0.67 -19.19
N SER A 686 12.62 -0.53 -18.38
CA SER A 686 12.03 -1.64 -17.61
C SER A 686 11.43 -2.67 -18.58
N PHE A 687 11.35 -3.94 -18.16
CA PHE A 687 10.79 -4.98 -19.00
C PHE A 687 10.04 -6.06 -18.22
N SER A 688 9.08 -6.70 -18.88
CA SER A 688 8.34 -7.87 -18.40
C SER A 688 8.37 -8.98 -19.46
N TYR A 689 8.07 -10.21 -19.06
CA TYR A 689 7.96 -11.33 -20.01
C TYR A 689 6.53 -11.86 -20.06
N SER A 690 6.10 -12.30 -21.23
CA SER A 690 4.87 -13.08 -21.40
C SER A 690 5.02 -14.51 -20.87
N ASP A 691 3.91 -15.23 -20.85
CA ASP A 691 3.92 -16.70 -20.81
C ASP A 691 4.71 -17.28 -21.99
N VAL A 692 5.16 -18.54 -21.84
CA VAL A 692 5.91 -19.25 -22.87
C VAL A 692 4.97 -20.16 -23.67
N VAL A 693 4.94 -19.98 -24.99
CA VAL A 693 4.20 -20.86 -25.91
C VAL A 693 5.13 -21.80 -26.65
N GLY A 694 4.74 -23.06 -26.78
CA GLY A 694 5.53 -24.10 -27.45
C GLY A 694 4.88 -24.54 -28.77
N VAL A 695 5.69 -24.65 -29.82
CA VAL A 695 5.28 -25.22 -31.10
C VAL A 695 6.16 -26.43 -31.44
N ARG A 696 5.53 -27.49 -31.94
CA ARG A 696 6.25 -28.69 -32.39
C ARG A 696 6.66 -28.53 -33.85
N ILE A 697 7.95 -28.60 -34.10
CA ILE A 697 8.54 -28.52 -35.44
C ILE A 697 8.84 -29.94 -35.94
N PRO A 698 8.26 -30.37 -37.07
CA PRO A 698 8.55 -31.69 -37.64
C PRO A 698 9.99 -31.76 -38.20
N PRO A 699 10.70 -32.88 -38.06
CA PRO A 699 12.00 -33.08 -38.71
C PRO A 699 11.85 -33.05 -40.24
N MET A 700 12.89 -32.55 -40.93
CA MET A 700 13.05 -32.78 -42.37
C MET A 700 13.62 -34.17 -42.61
N ASN A 701 13.04 -34.91 -43.54
CA ASN A 701 13.58 -36.17 -44.03
C ASN A 701 14.77 -35.89 -44.94
N ILE A 702 15.99 -36.11 -44.43
CA ILE A 702 17.21 -36.00 -45.24
C ILE A 702 17.26 -37.20 -46.20
N THR A 703 17.22 -36.91 -47.48
CA THR A 703 17.27 -37.89 -48.56
C THR A 703 18.61 -37.80 -49.30
N LYS A 704 18.99 -38.87 -49.99
CA LYS A 704 20.18 -38.95 -50.84
C LYS A 704 19.87 -39.71 -52.12
N GLY A 705 20.31 -39.18 -53.25
CA GLY A 705 20.16 -39.80 -54.57
C GLY A 705 18.77 -39.64 -55.18
N VAL A 706 17.95 -38.70 -54.69
CA VAL A 706 16.66 -38.37 -55.34
C VAL A 706 16.90 -37.41 -56.50
N TRP A 707 17.79 -36.44 -56.30
CA TRP A 707 18.14 -35.43 -57.28
C TRP A 707 19.59 -35.55 -57.75
N ARG A 708 19.83 -35.19 -59.00
CA ARG A 708 21.17 -35.08 -59.59
C ARG A 708 21.35 -33.72 -60.24
N ALA A 709 22.48 -33.10 -59.95
CA ALA A 709 22.90 -31.88 -60.63
C ALA A 709 24.02 -32.18 -61.65
N PHE A 710 23.86 -31.72 -62.89
CA PHE A 710 24.87 -31.90 -63.94
C PHE A 710 24.92 -30.74 -64.96
N PRO A 711 26.06 -30.49 -65.61
CA PRO A 711 27.36 -31.11 -65.33
C PRO A 711 27.87 -30.70 -63.95
N ASN A 712 28.56 -31.61 -63.27
CA ASN A 712 29.25 -31.33 -62.03
C ASN A 712 30.60 -32.05 -62.06
N PRO A 713 31.72 -31.35 -62.31
CA PRO A 713 31.88 -29.89 -62.19
C PRO A 713 31.20 -29.07 -63.31
N THR A 714 30.76 -27.84 -63.02
CA THR A 714 30.10 -26.91 -63.96
C THR A 714 30.97 -25.68 -64.25
N SER A 715 30.87 -25.11 -65.46
CA SER A 715 31.41 -23.79 -65.82
C SER A 715 30.46 -22.64 -65.47
N GLY A 716 29.24 -22.93 -64.98
CA GLY A 716 28.18 -21.95 -64.75
C GLY A 716 27.40 -21.54 -66.00
N GLU A 717 27.86 -21.89 -67.21
CA GLU A 717 27.13 -21.58 -68.45
C GLU A 717 25.88 -22.45 -68.65
N SER A 718 25.91 -23.68 -68.12
CA SER A 718 24.80 -24.61 -68.12
C SER A 718 24.76 -25.39 -66.82
N PHE A 719 23.55 -25.55 -66.27
CA PHE A 719 23.27 -26.35 -65.09
C PHE A 719 21.91 -27.02 -65.28
N ASN A 720 21.80 -28.30 -64.94
CA ASN A 720 20.54 -29.04 -64.97
C ASN A 720 20.37 -29.77 -63.64
N LEU A 721 19.19 -29.62 -63.06
CA LEU A 721 18.70 -30.44 -61.97
C LEU A 721 17.72 -31.48 -62.52
N GLU A 722 17.96 -32.74 -62.20
CA GLU A 722 17.16 -33.87 -62.69
C GLU A 722 16.73 -34.78 -61.54
N LEU A 723 15.49 -35.23 -61.62
CA LEU A 723 14.92 -36.23 -60.73
C LEU A 723 15.39 -37.63 -61.14
N ILE A 724 16.10 -38.31 -60.24
CA ILE A 724 16.57 -39.68 -60.44
C ILE A 724 15.60 -40.69 -59.84
N ASN A 725 15.10 -40.43 -58.63
CA ASN A 725 14.18 -41.34 -57.95
C ASN A 725 12.76 -40.78 -57.94
N ASN A 726 11.97 -41.15 -58.94
CA ASN A 726 10.58 -40.71 -59.07
C ASN A 726 9.65 -41.19 -57.95
N ARG A 727 10.03 -42.18 -57.14
CA ARG A 727 9.23 -42.65 -55.99
C ARG A 727 9.30 -41.69 -54.81
N GLU A 728 10.31 -40.83 -54.78
CA GLU A 728 10.57 -39.93 -53.65
C GLU A 728 10.03 -38.50 -53.87
N TYR A 729 9.46 -38.22 -55.05
CA TYR A 729 8.92 -36.92 -55.45
C TYR A 729 7.53 -37.08 -56.08
N ASN A 730 6.52 -36.46 -55.47
CA ASN A 730 5.12 -36.49 -55.90
C ASN A 730 4.69 -35.17 -56.54
N ASN A 731 5.58 -34.52 -57.30
CA ASN A 731 5.30 -33.24 -57.95
C ASN A 731 5.01 -32.09 -56.95
N GLU A 732 5.61 -32.17 -55.76
CA GLU A 732 5.62 -31.08 -54.80
C GLU A 732 6.41 -29.88 -55.35
N GLU A 733 6.15 -28.68 -54.82
CA GLU A 733 6.96 -27.51 -55.16
C GLU A 733 8.38 -27.66 -54.63
N LEU A 734 9.36 -27.26 -55.44
CA LEU A 734 10.77 -27.29 -55.10
C LEU A 734 11.20 -25.92 -54.60
N SER A 735 11.90 -25.86 -53.47
CA SER A 735 12.61 -24.68 -52.99
C SER A 735 14.11 -24.98 -52.96
N ILE A 736 14.87 -24.31 -53.82
CA ILE A 736 16.27 -24.65 -54.08
C ILE A 736 17.18 -23.49 -53.74
N ARG A 737 18.17 -23.75 -52.88
CA ARG A 737 19.10 -22.73 -52.41
C ARG A 737 20.54 -23.11 -52.68
N LEU A 738 21.32 -22.14 -53.18
CA LEU A 738 22.76 -22.30 -53.38
C LEU A 738 23.53 -21.66 -52.22
N VAL A 739 24.22 -22.50 -51.43
CA VAL A 739 24.91 -22.13 -50.19
C VAL A 739 26.42 -22.23 -50.37
N THR A 740 27.16 -21.22 -49.90
CA THR A 740 28.63 -21.24 -49.76
C THR A 740 29.06 -20.53 -48.47
N SER A 741 30.33 -20.64 -48.09
CA SER A 741 30.88 -20.00 -46.88
C SER A 741 30.87 -18.46 -46.92
N LEU A 742 30.69 -17.87 -48.11
CA LEU A 742 30.76 -16.42 -48.35
C LEU A 742 29.41 -15.81 -48.79
N ALA A 743 28.41 -16.63 -49.14
CA ALA A 743 27.14 -16.16 -49.67
C ALA A 743 26.03 -17.22 -49.50
N ASN A 744 24.85 -16.76 -49.10
CA ASN A 744 23.63 -17.56 -49.06
C ASN A 744 22.61 -16.91 -49.98
N HIS A 745 22.34 -17.54 -51.14
CA HIS A 745 21.40 -16.98 -52.10
C HIS A 745 19.96 -17.14 -51.61
N LYS A 746 19.05 -16.25 -52.05
CA LYS A 746 17.62 -16.48 -51.85
C LYS A 746 17.20 -17.79 -52.55
N PRO A 747 16.29 -18.58 -51.97
CA PRO A 747 15.81 -19.78 -52.61
C PRO A 747 15.10 -19.46 -53.93
N VAL A 748 15.28 -20.35 -54.91
CA VAL A 748 14.53 -20.39 -56.16
C VAL A 748 13.40 -21.40 -55.99
N GLU A 749 12.17 -20.94 -56.18
CA GLU A 749 10.97 -21.75 -56.00
C GLU A 749 10.29 -22.05 -57.34
N GLY A 750 9.70 -23.25 -57.45
CA GLY A 750 8.84 -23.61 -58.57
C GLY A 750 8.68 -25.12 -58.76
N LYS A 751 7.99 -25.50 -59.84
CA LYS A 751 7.79 -26.91 -60.26
C LYS A 751 8.46 -27.25 -61.59
N ASP A 752 8.75 -26.26 -62.43
CA ASP A 752 9.41 -26.48 -63.71
C ASP A 752 10.93 -26.59 -63.51
N LEU A 753 11.44 -27.82 -63.64
CA LEU A 753 12.87 -28.10 -63.51
C LEU A 753 13.74 -27.35 -64.52
N LYS A 754 13.24 -27.04 -65.73
CA LYS A 754 14.01 -26.27 -66.71
C LYS A 754 14.16 -24.82 -66.28
N GLU A 755 13.07 -24.23 -65.79
CA GLU A 755 13.08 -22.85 -65.28
C GLU A 755 13.99 -22.72 -64.06
N ILE A 756 13.86 -23.65 -63.10
CA ILE A 756 14.71 -23.68 -61.90
C ILE A 756 16.18 -23.86 -62.29
N SER A 757 16.46 -24.82 -63.18
CA SER A 757 17.82 -25.07 -63.67
C SER A 757 18.44 -23.83 -64.31
N HIS A 758 17.66 -23.08 -65.10
CA HIS A 758 18.10 -21.82 -65.71
C HIS A 758 18.42 -20.74 -64.67
N LYS A 759 17.55 -20.54 -63.68
CA LYS A 759 17.77 -19.58 -62.59
C LYS A 759 19.01 -19.94 -61.76
N ILE A 760 19.23 -21.22 -61.47
CA ILE A 760 20.43 -21.68 -60.74
C ILE A 760 21.70 -21.53 -61.60
N ALA A 761 21.63 -21.80 -62.91
CA ALA A 761 22.74 -21.53 -63.83
C ALA A 761 23.15 -20.05 -63.78
N ASP A 762 22.18 -19.14 -63.80
CA ASP A 762 22.43 -17.70 -63.72
C ASP A 762 23.12 -17.27 -62.42
N LEU A 763 22.75 -17.88 -61.30
CA LEU A 763 23.43 -17.66 -60.01
C LEU A 763 24.86 -18.19 -60.04
N LEU A 764 25.07 -19.42 -60.52
CA LEU A 764 26.39 -20.05 -60.62
C LEU A 764 27.33 -19.32 -61.58
N ARG A 765 26.80 -18.74 -62.67
CA ARG A 765 27.56 -17.93 -63.64
C ARG A 765 28.13 -16.66 -63.01
N LYS A 766 27.39 -16.05 -62.08
CA LYS A 766 27.80 -14.84 -61.36
C LYS A 766 28.62 -15.14 -60.10
N SER A 767 28.78 -16.42 -59.76
CA SER A 767 29.45 -16.86 -58.54
C SER A 767 30.93 -17.21 -58.81
N PRO A 768 31.85 -16.95 -57.86
CA PRO A 768 33.26 -17.31 -57.97
C PRO A 768 33.51 -18.82 -58.14
N HIS A 769 34.69 -19.19 -58.63
CA HIS A 769 35.14 -20.58 -58.65
C HIS A 769 35.19 -21.16 -57.24
N GLY A 770 34.74 -22.40 -57.05
CA GLY A 770 34.71 -23.02 -55.73
C GLY A 770 33.69 -24.14 -55.55
N VAL A 771 33.55 -24.57 -54.30
CA VAL A 771 32.59 -25.59 -53.88
C VAL A 771 31.32 -24.90 -53.37
N TYR A 772 30.18 -25.35 -53.86
CA TYR A 772 28.86 -24.92 -53.44
C TYR A 772 28.05 -26.11 -52.95
N ILE A 773 27.12 -25.87 -52.03
CA ILE A 773 26.11 -26.85 -51.64
C ILE A 773 24.78 -26.38 -52.23
N LEU A 774 24.19 -27.20 -53.07
CA LEU A 774 22.82 -27.04 -53.53
C LEU A 774 21.89 -27.76 -52.56
N GLU A 775 21.08 -27.00 -51.86
CA GLU A 775 20.03 -27.50 -50.99
C GLU A 775 18.73 -27.57 -51.79
N VAL A 776 18.15 -28.76 -51.90
CA VAL A 776 16.90 -29.02 -52.64
C VAL A 776 15.84 -29.44 -51.62
N ASN A 777 14.80 -28.63 -51.44
CA ASN A 777 13.69 -28.90 -50.52
C ASN A 777 12.41 -29.21 -51.31
N TRP A 778 11.67 -30.24 -50.90
CA TRP A 778 10.33 -30.54 -51.42
C TRP A 778 9.50 -31.27 -50.36
N GLY A 779 8.26 -30.82 -50.13
CA GLY A 779 7.43 -31.36 -49.04
C GLY A 779 8.17 -31.30 -47.70
N GLN A 780 8.30 -32.44 -47.02
CA GLN A 780 9.10 -32.59 -45.80
C GLN A 780 10.48 -33.22 -46.04
N LYS A 781 11.01 -33.17 -47.27
CA LYS A 781 12.28 -33.79 -47.67
C LYS A 781 13.30 -32.73 -48.06
N ILE A 782 14.56 -33.01 -47.77
CA ILE A 782 15.72 -32.19 -48.14
C ILE A 782 16.82 -33.08 -48.71
N GLU A 783 17.51 -32.59 -49.74
CA GLU A 783 18.72 -33.21 -50.28
C GLU A 783 19.81 -32.15 -50.49
N TYR A 784 21.04 -32.51 -50.13
CA TYR A 784 22.21 -31.66 -50.33
C TYR A 784 23.11 -32.23 -51.43
N ILE A 785 23.31 -31.45 -52.50
CA ILE A 785 24.17 -31.83 -53.62
C ILE A 785 25.38 -30.90 -53.64
N LYS A 786 26.58 -31.48 -53.49
CA LYS A 786 27.84 -30.73 -53.62
C LYS A 786 28.10 -30.42 -55.09
N ILE A 787 28.21 -29.13 -55.44
CA ILE A 787 28.51 -28.64 -56.79
C ILE A 787 29.92 -28.06 -56.81
N LEU A 788 30.73 -28.45 -57.80
CA LEU A 788 32.02 -27.84 -58.06
C LEU A 788 31.89 -26.87 -59.24
N LYS A 789 32.04 -25.57 -58.97
CA LYS A 789 32.14 -24.53 -59.99
C LYS A 789 33.61 -24.39 -60.38
N LYS A 790 33.92 -24.79 -61.62
CA LYS A 790 35.23 -24.64 -62.24
C LYS A 790 35.45 -23.27 -62.78
#